data_AF-A0A0J9SFF9-F1
#
_entry.id   AF-A0A0J9SFF9-F1
#
_cell.length_a   1.000
_cell.length_b   1.000
_cell.length_c   1.000
_cell.angle_alpha   90.00
_cell.angle_beta   90.00
_cell.angle_gamma   90.00
#
_symmetry.space_group_name_H-M   'P 1'
#
loop_
_entity.id
_entity.type
_entity.pdbx_description
1 polymer ?
#
loop_
_entity_poly.entity_id
_entity_poly.type
_entity_poly.pdbx_seq_one_letter_code
_entity_poly.pdbx_strand_id
1 'polypeptide(L)'
;MQNEHTLDEPITLKFCYGINESFSSVHVIRKREQGGDAAGGEGDPLIVYTSDNNIVIVDEKKQLLFRGHFNKISKLIKSCNNEFIVSCDKGRDSFIILWRLSQNCLVPVKKFFFHSSHDPSGKREPKESIDGEAFHRRGGPHQASSPSAENQEGVNDAQDNPIEADKVGYECVDISFDNRYICALTERQLYAKGSQRSSQGEAIQSSNNGRSSVNSVFYQEIVIFDTNGGEDHIVCRDKIYGKDAQEKIRFNKKYEIISNSKSKLYVYNFVKKGRTISHYSPSLYKSNILNERFIFTETSFVDNSTMLLTGTTNGYLIVWDYSSIFLSKTKQTVKQREYQKYLEIRKDIPINIVQSYGIYVILGLSDGSVQVFDKDLKCYAWFEDIHVGKIKSISFELSNFEEDFFAWNSFIIFTEKNVIKRIHPSSFNDWGSATQWDDMQGGQLQTGGKHTRGDFTKKGLQQEGPTPNGANNSLEKKPLEGNKTLLHFDSSCISCICTNPTSQKNVIYIGNENGLIEIFDFDKNVKVHTICLASKEIVSMVFSNGGDILCVGCKCGFIQLIKTDNLETFFSSKDMKYQVTYLYFSEDDKILISSSRNANMIIYKNENCANPFEWKFAYRIVNSNNITFTDLNIVKEIHKKNLYIIVGITDNRYIIFYHYDFLQNNVSISYLPIEQIYAPTCLSQNLCFYDRQVLCICNEASKIRFFDLETKKIVKTVHLPFREKNVKKFLPLTGYGEDATVTHAANNKPTKPDTQKLEKNHIFLFVLNEKMIVFTQTPIDANCFRYIGGIVSSGAIQNVISKNQNMFILSNNKIFYYRINTHVLKKNIEVQSNTLQNFIEQIGGKNSNMYNQIMDSFYYCEIQKKKFQQKKEKHDIKKLLNILSIEYIFASINVFLSKFEIQNIIQEYHFYYKYVLPLLTEGGAPVGESLSMADGVTLVNYKSDDDLLLQNVFFVRPPGCSDTRAHSDKEPLSESRADLNSSQQKKRDKNEGGKNEEDSQSEAKPGGTDNTPEGDITKDCENIYFNINAFIYTYFNFATEEETNLDQLIRDIGNYYKDSNKKKKISCSDFFQMLENHGETMDQNEFQRIFQIFTKSEEFLDGADMFDLDLLKDLLQ
;
A
#
# COMPACT_ATOMS: atom_id res chain seq x y z
N MET A 1 -18.66 8.71 26.08
CA MET A 1 -17.60 9.61 26.61
C MET A 1 -16.48 9.67 25.58
N GLN A 2 -15.93 10.85 25.29
CA GLN A 2 -14.58 10.95 24.72
C GLN A 2 -13.61 10.98 25.90
N ASN A 3 -12.53 10.20 25.87
CA ASN A 3 -11.49 10.30 26.89
C ASN A 3 -10.58 11.47 26.52
N GLU A 4 -10.49 12.51 27.35
CA GLU A 4 -9.58 13.66 27.17
C GLU A 4 -8.10 13.30 27.47
N HIS A 5 -7.78 12.01 27.39
CA HIS A 5 -6.45 11.41 27.43
C HIS A 5 -6.27 10.49 26.21
N THR A 6 -6.71 10.92 25.03
CA THR A 6 -6.17 10.38 23.77
C THR A 6 -4.70 10.76 23.71
N LEU A 7 -3.82 9.76 23.80
CA LEU A 7 -2.46 9.87 23.30
C LEU A 7 -2.55 10.35 21.85
N ASP A 8 -1.92 11.48 21.51
CA ASP A 8 -1.93 11.98 20.15
C ASP A 8 -1.29 10.94 19.22
N GLU A 9 -2.04 10.48 18.22
CA GLU A 9 -1.54 9.54 17.22
C GLU A 9 -0.63 10.27 16.21
N PRO A 10 0.45 9.65 15.72
CA PRO A 10 1.29 10.23 14.66
C PRO A 10 0.53 10.40 13.33
N ILE A 11 -0.44 9.51 13.06
CA ILE A 11 -1.38 9.61 11.93
C ILE A 11 -2.79 9.20 12.37
N THR A 12 -3.77 10.09 12.21
CA THR A 12 -5.19 9.78 12.48
C THR A 12 -5.99 9.83 11.19
N LEU A 13 -6.70 8.74 10.89
CA LEU A 13 -7.68 8.67 9.80
C LEU A 13 -8.86 9.60 10.12
N LYS A 14 -9.21 10.50 9.20
CA LYS A 14 -10.30 11.49 9.36
C LYS A 14 -11.50 11.23 8.45
N PHE A 15 -11.30 10.67 7.25
CA PHE A 15 -12.39 10.39 6.31
C PHE A 15 -12.09 9.21 5.36
N CYS A 16 -13.13 8.48 4.99
CA CYS A 16 -13.14 7.41 4.00
C CYS A 16 -14.14 7.75 2.87
N TYR A 17 -13.63 8.01 1.66
CA TYR A 17 -14.43 8.14 0.44
C TYR A 17 -14.70 6.75 -0.16
N GLY A 18 -15.95 6.45 -0.46
CA GLY A 18 -16.37 5.20 -1.12
C GLY A 18 -16.70 4.04 -0.19
N ILE A 19 -17.47 3.09 -0.70
CA ILE A 19 -18.13 2.00 0.03
C ILE A 19 -17.70 0.64 -0.55
N ASN A 20 -17.59 -0.40 0.29
CA ASN A 20 -17.42 -1.77 -0.18
C ASN A 20 -18.71 -2.27 -0.86
N GLU A 21 -18.61 -2.60 -2.15
CA GLU A 21 -19.74 -2.97 -3.00
C GLU A 21 -20.39 -4.34 -2.72
N SER A 22 -20.00 -5.06 -1.66
CA SER A 22 -20.60 -6.35 -1.34
C SER A 22 -22.08 -6.22 -0.98
N PHE A 23 -22.91 -7.15 -1.47
CA PHE A 23 -24.35 -7.12 -1.20
C PHE A 23 -24.63 -7.16 0.31
N SER A 24 -25.58 -6.33 0.76
CA SER A 24 -25.87 -6.07 2.19
C SER A 24 -24.68 -5.61 3.05
N SER A 25 -23.78 -4.77 2.51
CA SER A 25 -22.70 -4.11 3.27
C SER A 25 -23.11 -2.82 4.03
N VAL A 26 -24.33 -2.30 3.78
CA VAL A 26 -24.84 -1.04 4.32
C VAL A 26 -26.09 -1.28 5.17
N HIS A 27 -26.10 -0.75 6.40
CA HIS A 27 -27.17 -0.93 7.40
C HIS A 27 -27.58 0.39 8.07
N VAL A 28 -28.84 0.49 8.48
CA VAL A 28 -29.34 1.62 9.30
C VAL A 28 -29.38 1.26 10.78
N ILE A 29 -29.07 2.22 11.65
CA ILE A 29 -29.08 2.08 13.10
C ILE A 29 -29.85 3.24 13.73
N ARG A 30 -30.73 2.91 14.69
CA ARG A 30 -31.48 3.89 15.45
C ARG A 30 -30.53 4.71 16.33
N LYS A 31 -30.53 6.03 16.15
CA LYS A 31 -29.84 6.98 17.02
C LYS A 31 -30.45 6.87 18.43
N ARG A 32 -29.65 6.58 19.46
CA ARG A 32 -30.15 6.65 20.85
C ARG A 32 -30.17 8.12 21.26
N GLU A 33 -31.36 8.62 21.58
CA GLU A 33 -31.57 9.95 22.16
C GLU A 33 -30.75 10.09 23.45
N GLN A 34 -30.09 11.24 23.62
CA GLN A 34 -29.49 11.60 24.91
C GLN A 34 -30.58 12.26 25.75
N GLY A 35 -30.68 11.88 27.03
CA GLY A 35 -31.77 12.33 27.91
C GLY A 35 -31.73 13.84 28.17
N GLY A 36 -32.51 14.61 27.41
CA GLY A 36 -32.64 16.06 27.52
C GLY A 36 -33.54 16.66 26.45
N ASP A 37 -33.37 16.26 25.19
CA ASP A 37 -34.02 16.91 24.03
C ASP A 37 -35.45 16.39 23.78
N ALA A 38 -36.39 16.72 24.67
CA ALA A 38 -37.81 16.40 24.54
C ALA A 38 -38.55 17.26 23.46
N ALA A 39 -37.89 17.54 22.34
CA ALA A 39 -38.26 18.54 21.34
C ALA A 39 -38.43 17.99 19.90
N GLY A 40 -38.87 16.73 19.76
CA GLY A 40 -39.76 16.32 18.66
C GLY A 40 -39.28 16.51 17.21
N GLY A 41 -38.01 16.22 16.89
CA GLY A 41 -37.53 16.13 15.51
C GLY A 41 -36.92 14.75 15.21
N GLU A 42 -37.41 14.05 14.18
CA GLU A 42 -36.77 12.84 13.65
C GLU A 42 -35.51 13.22 12.86
N GLY A 43 -34.37 13.35 13.54
CA GLY A 43 -33.07 13.55 12.90
C GLY A 43 -32.69 12.37 11.99
N ASP A 44 -31.80 12.62 11.03
CA ASP A 44 -31.36 11.58 10.08
C ASP A 44 -30.82 10.33 10.83
N PRO A 45 -31.22 9.11 10.41
CA PRO A 45 -30.81 7.89 11.10
C PRO A 45 -29.34 7.56 10.83
N LEU A 46 -28.68 6.89 11.78
CA LEU A 46 -27.27 6.55 11.65
C LEU A 46 -27.06 5.48 10.57
N ILE A 47 -26.16 5.76 9.63
CA ILE A 47 -25.80 4.81 8.56
C ILE A 47 -24.51 4.12 8.94
N VAL A 48 -24.44 2.80 8.80
CA VAL A 48 -23.20 2.03 8.97
C VAL A 48 -22.86 1.28 7.69
N TYR A 49 -21.64 1.46 7.20
CA TYR A 49 -21.10 0.74 6.04
C TYR A 49 -19.63 0.35 6.25
N THR A 50 -19.03 -0.31 5.27
CA THR A 50 -17.59 -0.64 5.30
C THR A 50 -16.85 0.03 4.15
N SER A 51 -15.65 0.54 4.44
CA SER A 51 -14.75 1.15 3.49
C SER A 51 -13.39 0.46 3.60
N ASP A 52 -13.18 -0.49 2.68
CA ASP A 52 -12.01 -1.36 2.62
C ASP A 52 -11.86 -2.25 3.87
N ASN A 53 -10.90 -1.98 4.76
CA ASN A 53 -10.73 -2.67 6.06
C ASN A 53 -11.31 -1.91 7.27
N ASN A 54 -12.05 -0.82 7.04
CA ASN A 54 -12.59 0.04 8.10
C ASN A 54 -14.12 -0.02 8.11
N ILE A 55 -14.75 0.06 9.27
CA ILE A 55 -16.20 0.29 9.41
C ILE A 55 -16.43 1.80 9.58
N VAL A 56 -17.42 2.34 8.91
CA VAL A 56 -17.80 3.76 8.95
C VAL A 56 -19.21 3.88 9.50
N ILE A 57 -19.39 4.64 10.58
CA ILE A 57 -20.71 5.18 10.98
C ILE A 57 -20.79 6.62 10.49
N VAL A 58 -21.90 7.00 9.86
CA VAL A 58 -22.20 8.39 9.50
C VAL A 58 -23.31 8.92 10.39
N ASP A 59 -23.06 10.07 11.01
CA ASP A 59 -24.08 10.91 11.63
C ASP A 59 -24.14 12.24 10.85
N GLU A 60 -25.21 12.45 10.09
CA GLU A 60 -25.39 13.51 9.09
C GLU A 60 -24.24 13.60 8.07
N LYS A 61 -23.17 14.34 8.41
CA LYS A 61 -21.95 14.52 7.60
C LYS A 61 -20.67 14.08 8.32
N LYS A 62 -20.73 13.71 9.60
CA LYS A 62 -19.56 13.31 10.38
C LYS A 62 -19.37 11.80 10.27
N GLN A 63 -18.16 11.37 9.90
CA GLN A 63 -17.78 9.97 9.93
C GLN A 63 -17.13 9.62 11.28
N LEU A 64 -17.58 8.52 11.89
CA LEU A 64 -16.89 7.82 12.97
C LEU A 64 -16.28 6.56 12.38
N LEU A 65 -14.97 6.39 12.58
CA LEU A 65 -14.16 5.41 11.84
C LEU A 65 -13.59 4.35 12.77
N PHE A 66 -13.93 3.10 12.51
CA PHE A 66 -13.57 1.95 13.33
C PHE A 66 -12.60 1.05 12.56
N ARG A 67 -11.35 1.05 13.02
CA ARG A 67 -10.25 0.24 12.46
C ARG A 67 -10.17 -1.09 13.21
N GLY A 68 -9.66 -2.15 12.58
CA GLY A 68 -9.42 -3.40 13.30
C GLY A 68 -9.14 -4.63 12.42
N HIS A 69 -9.59 -4.64 11.17
CA HIS A 69 -9.31 -5.68 10.18
C HIS A 69 -8.00 -5.41 9.43
N PHE A 70 -7.26 -6.47 9.08
CA PHE A 70 -6.05 -6.35 8.26
C PHE A 70 -6.36 -6.41 6.77
N ASN A 71 -7.45 -7.07 6.38
CA ASN A 71 -7.85 -7.27 4.99
C ASN A 71 -9.20 -6.61 4.70
N LYS A 72 -9.63 -6.64 3.44
CA LYS A 72 -10.90 -6.05 3.03
C LYS A 72 -12.05 -6.77 3.72
N ILE A 73 -12.92 -6.02 4.39
CA ILE A 73 -14.13 -6.56 5.02
C ILE A 73 -15.03 -7.10 3.91
N SER A 74 -15.25 -8.41 3.89
CA SER A 74 -16.10 -9.10 2.92
C SER A 74 -17.57 -8.86 3.27
N LYS A 75 -17.92 -8.97 4.56
CA LYS A 75 -19.29 -8.87 5.05
C LYS A 75 -19.41 -8.01 6.31
N LEU A 76 -20.49 -7.24 6.37
CA LEU A 76 -21.00 -6.55 7.56
C LEU A 76 -22.46 -6.95 7.78
N ILE A 77 -22.83 -7.28 9.02
CA ILE A 77 -24.22 -7.58 9.40
C ILE A 77 -24.61 -6.87 10.70
N LYS A 78 -25.92 -6.69 10.90
CA LYS A 78 -26.53 -6.12 12.09
C LYS A 78 -27.41 -7.19 12.76
N SER A 79 -27.25 -7.37 14.06
CA SER A 79 -28.12 -8.22 14.89
C SER A 79 -29.60 -7.78 14.82
N CYS A 80 -30.52 -8.72 15.00
CA CYS A 80 -31.96 -8.45 14.88
C CYS A 80 -32.49 -7.43 15.90
N ASN A 81 -31.82 -7.28 17.06
CA ASN A 81 -32.17 -6.31 18.09
C ASN A 81 -31.34 -5.00 18.03
N ASN A 82 -30.52 -4.81 16.99
CA ASN A 82 -29.61 -3.67 16.78
C ASN A 82 -28.55 -3.45 17.90
N GLU A 83 -28.30 -4.39 18.81
CA GLU A 83 -27.29 -4.22 19.88
C GLU A 83 -25.86 -4.52 19.41
N PHE A 84 -25.72 -5.39 18.41
CA PHE A 84 -24.44 -5.86 17.90
C PHE A 84 -24.32 -5.72 16.38
N ILE A 85 -23.09 -5.52 15.94
CA ILE A 85 -22.64 -5.62 14.54
C ILE A 85 -21.60 -6.73 14.47
N VAL A 86 -21.59 -7.51 13.39
CA VAL A 86 -20.52 -8.46 13.11
C VAL A 86 -19.87 -8.14 11.77
N SER A 87 -18.54 -8.15 11.73
CA SER A 87 -17.75 -7.97 10.51
C SER A 87 -16.76 -9.12 10.34
N CYS A 88 -16.49 -9.51 9.10
CA CYS A 88 -15.41 -10.45 8.77
C CYS A 88 -14.64 -10.00 7.52
N ASP A 89 -13.36 -10.34 7.45
CA ASP A 89 -12.50 -10.05 6.31
C ASP A 89 -11.99 -11.34 5.61
N LYS A 90 -11.34 -11.13 4.47
CA LYS A 90 -10.96 -12.16 3.50
C LYS A 90 -9.47 -12.06 3.15
N GLY A 91 -8.72 -13.17 3.22
CA GLY A 91 -7.26 -13.24 3.07
C GLY A 91 -6.56 -14.03 4.20
N ARG A 92 -5.22 -13.99 4.21
CA ARG A 92 -4.39 -14.52 5.32
C ARG A 92 -4.59 -13.68 6.59
N ASP A 93 -4.52 -14.32 7.76
CA ASP A 93 -4.72 -13.66 9.07
C ASP A 93 -6.07 -12.96 9.25
N SER A 94 -7.09 -13.43 8.53
CA SER A 94 -8.46 -12.92 8.64
C SER A 94 -9.23 -13.48 9.83
N PHE A 95 -10.20 -12.69 10.30
CA PHE A 95 -10.99 -12.99 11.50
C PHE A 95 -12.36 -12.34 11.46
N ILE A 96 -13.22 -12.75 12.41
CA ILE A 96 -14.52 -12.15 12.65
C ILE A 96 -14.41 -11.26 13.90
N ILE A 97 -15.01 -10.07 13.87
CA ILE A 97 -15.15 -9.19 15.04
C ILE A 97 -16.63 -9.05 15.38
N LEU A 98 -16.99 -9.33 16.63
CA LEU A 98 -18.28 -8.93 17.23
C LEU A 98 -18.11 -7.58 17.90
N TRP A 99 -18.90 -6.60 17.48
CA TRP A 99 -18.95 -5.25 18.04
C TRP A 99 -20.26 -5.04 18.79
N ARG A 100 -20.20 -4.37 19.94
CA ARG A 100 -21.38 -3.87 20.66
C ARG A 100 -21.59 -2.40 20.31
N LEU A 101 -22.81 -2.04 19.95
CA LEU A 101 -23.24 -0.66 19.77
C LEU A 101 -23.48 -0.03 21.15
N SER A 102 -22.74 1.02 21.48
CA SER A 102 -22.87 1.78 22.73
C SER A 102 -22.70 3.26 22.47
N GLN A 103 -23.65 4.11 22.90
CA GLN A 103 -23.61 5.57 22.70
C GLN A 103 -23.29 5.97 21.24
N ASN A 104 -23.96 5.34 20.26
CA ASN A 104 -23.76 5.54 18.82
C ASN A 104 -22.33 5.20 18.29
N CYS A 105 -21.54 4.49 19.10
CA CYS A 105 -20.15 4.08 18.85
C CYS A 105 -20.03 2.55 18.87
N LEU A 106 -18.99 1.99 18.22
CA LEU A 106 -18.72 0.55 18.21
C LEU A 106 -17.58 0.19 19.16
N VAL A 107 -17.85 -0.71 20.11
CA VAL A 107 -16.85 -1.28 21.00
C VAL A 107 -16.60 -2.73 20.58
N PRO A 108 -15.36 -3.14 20.26
CA PRO A 108 -15.06 -4.53 19.94
C PRO A 108 -15.22 -5.38 21.20
N VAL A 109 -16.00 -6.47 21.11
CA VAL A 109 -16.31 -7.38 22.22
C VAL A 109 -15.41 -8.60 22.19
N LYS A 110 -15.29 -9.24 21.01
CA LYS A 110 -14.51 -10.47 20.83
C LYS A 110 -14.07 -10.61 19.36
N LYS A 111 -12.90 -11.21 19.15
CA LYS A 111 -12.43 -11.72 17.86
C LYS A 111 -12.60 -13.25 17.81
N PHE A 112 -12.94 -13.79 16.64
CA PHE A 112 -13.10 -15.23 16.40
C PHE A 112 -12.22 -15.62 15.20
N PHE A 113 -11.56 -16.77 15.30
CA PHE A 113 -10.54 -17.24 14.36
C PHE A 113 -10.82 -18.68 13.94
N PHE A 114 -10.31 -19.10 12.79
CA PHE A 114 -10.44 -20.48 12.32
C PHE A 114 -9.16 -20.92 11.59
N HIS A 115 -8.62 -22.06 12.03
CA HIS A 115 -7.47 -22.72 11.43
C HIS A 115 -7.99 -23.95 10.68
N SER A 116 -7.76 -24.04 9.37
CA SER A 116 -8.09 -25.26 8.60
C SER A 116 -7.04 -26.32 8.91
N SER A 117 -7.35 -27.16 9.90
CA SER A 117 -6.60 -28.37 10.18
C SER A 117 -6.62 -29.28 8.95
N HIS A 118 -5.51 -29.34 8.21
CA HIS A 118 -5.25 -30.33 7.16
C HIS A 118 -5.10 -31.73 7.79
N ASP A 119 -6.23 -32.31 8.20
CA ASP A 119 -6.31 -33.58 8.92
C ASP A 119 -6.76 -34.71 7.96
N PRO A 120 -5.83 -35.56 7.48
CA PRO A 120 -6.09 -36.47 6.36
C PRO A 120 -6.64 -37.83 6.79
N SER A 121 -7.47 -37.91 7.85
CA SER A 121 -8.14 -39.17 8.23
C SER A 121 -9.55 -38.99 8.79
N GLY A 122 -10.56 -39.14 7.93
CA GLY A 122 -11.96 -39.18 8.35
C GLY A 122 -12.33 -40.50 9.03
N LYS A 123 -12.03 -40.66 10.33
CA LYS A 123 -12.74 -41.55 11.28
C LYS A 123 -12.19 -41.43 12.72
N ARG A 124 -12.99 -40.84 13.62
CA ARG A 124 -12.99 -41.17 15.06
C ARG A 124 -14.44 -41.37 15.51
N GLU A 125 -14.83 -42.63 15.65
CA GLU A 125 -16.06 -43.00 16.35
C GLU A 125 -15.84 -42.83 17.86
N PRO A 126 -16.77 -42.22 18.61
CA PRO A 126 -16.75 -42.31 20.06
C PRO A 126 -17.20 -43.73 20.45
N LYS A 127 -16.31 -44.50 21.08
CA LYS A 127 -16.71 -45.71 21.81
C LYS A 127 -16.64 -45.43 23.30
N GLU A 128 -17.80 -45.54 23.93
CA GLU A 128 -17.90 -45.64 25.38
C GLU A 128 -17.36 -47.00 25.84
N SER A 129 -16.66 -47.01 26.96
CA SER A 129 -16.46 -48.19 27.79
C SER A 129 -16.53 -47.74 29.25
N ILE A 130 -17.57 -48.16 29.94
CA ILE A 130 -17.74 -48.00 31.39
C ILE A 130 -16.97 -49.16 32.09
N ASP A 131 -16.86 -49.09 33.40
CA ASP A 131 -16.12 -49.98 34.32
C ASP A 131 -14.61 -49.68 34.41
N GLY A 132 -14.03 -49.34 35.56
CA GLY A 132 -14.62 -48.89 36.82
C GLY A 132 -14.08 -49.62 38.05
N GLU A 133 -13.18 -48.98 38.80
CA GLU A 133 -12.90 -49.30 40.21
C GLU A 133 -12.30 -48.07 40.92
N ALA A 134 -12.22 -48.09 42.25
CA ALA A 134 -11.86 -46.93 43.07
C ALA A 134 -10.68 -47.23 44.01
N PHE A 135 -9.98 -46.20 44.50
CA PHE A 135 -9.88 -45.88 45.95
C PHE A 135 -8.84 -44.77 46.27
N HIS A 136 -9.25 -43.83 47.15
CA HIS A 136 -8.41 -43.10 48.15
C HIS A 136 -7.26 -42.15 47.68
N ARG A 137 -6.79 -41.17 48.49
CA ARG A 137 -7.42 -40.24 49.48
C ARG A 137 -6.36 -39.21 49.94
N ARG A 138 -6.80 -38.10 50.58
CA ARG A 138 -6.01 -36.97 51.17
C ARG A 138 -5.41 -36.02 50.10
N GLY A 139 -5.37 -34.68 50.27
CA GLY A 139 -6.13 -33.80 51.15
C GLY A 139 -5.31 -32.96 52.14
N GLY A 140 -5.41 -31.62 52.06
CA GLY A 140 -4.91 -30.67 53.08
C GLY A 140 -4.51 -29.30 52.48
N PRO A 141 -4.59 -28.17 53.22
CA PRO A 141 -4.67 -26.82 52.62
C PRO A 141 -3.62 -25.80 53.17
N HIS A 142 -3.87 -24.49 52.95
CA HIS A 142 -3.13 -23.28 53.43
C HIS A 142 -1.91 -22.85 52.58
N GLN A 143 -1.58 -21.54 52.40
CA GLN A 143 -2.39 -20.30 52.44
C GLN A 143 -1.67 -19.17 51.65
N ALA A 144 -2.29 -18.00 51.53
CA ALA A 144 -1.93 -16.88 50.64
C ALA A 144 -0.58 -16.16 50.89
N SER A 145 0.06 -15.71 49.81
CA SER A 145 0.66 -14.37 49.70
C SER A 145 1.00 -13.99 48.25
N SER A 146 0.94 -12.69 47.94
CA SER A 146 1.60 -12.00 46.81
C SER A 146 2.54 -10.93 47.41
N PRO A 147 3.43 -10.21 46.66
CA PRO A 147 3.51 -10.07 45.20
C PRO A 147 4.94 -10.07 44.58
N SER A 148 4.99 -9.77 43.27
CA SER A 148 6.06 -9.09 42.50
C SER A 148 7.39 -9.78 42.14
N ALA A 149 7.84 -9.40 40.94
CA ALA A 149 9.20 -9.44 40.35
C ALA A 149 9.79 -10.79 39.84
N GLU A 150 10.27 -10.69 38.59
CA GLU A 150 11.44 -11.34 37.98
C GLU A 150 11.72 -12.84 38.21
N ASN A 151 11.71 -13.62 37.11
CA ASN A 151 12.94 -14.27 36.62
C ASN A 151 12.82 -14.87 35.21
N GLN A 152 13.84 -14.58 34.40
CA GLN A 152 14.61 -15.51 33.55
C GLN A 152 13.87 -16.72 32.91
N GLU A 153 13.60 -16.63 31.60
CA GLU A 153 13.49 -17.83 30.75
C GLU A 153 14.89 -18.31 30.36
N GLY A 154 15.24 -19.52 30.77
CA GLY A 154 16.50 -20.17 30.40
C GLY A 154 16.38 -20.89 29.05
N VAL A 155 17.31 -20.61 28.14
CA VAL A 155 17.40 -21.25 26.81
C VAL A 155 17.53 -22.76 26.94
N ASN A 156 16.73 -23.50 26.18
CA ASN A 156 17.01 -24.88 25.78
C ASN A 156 16.65 -25.02 24.29
N ASP A 157 17.67 -25.11 23.44
CA ASP A 157 17.48 -25.21 22.00
C ASP A 157 16.91 -26.58 21.59
N ALA A 158 15.71 -26.55 21.01
CA ALA A 158 15.13 -27.68 20.27
C ALA A 158 14.38 -27.13 19.05
N GLN A 159 14.99 -27.24 17.87
CA GLN A 159 14.43 -26.74 16.61
C GLN A 159 13.32 -27.65 16.04
N ASP A 160 12.16 -27.67 16.71
CA ASP A 160 10.90 -28.10 16.09
C ASP A 160 10.19 -26.87 15.52
N ASN A 161 10.49 -26.52 14.26
CA ASN A 161 9.78 -25.45 13.54
C ASN A 161 8.28 -25.78 13.44
N PRO A 162 7.37 -25.03 14.11
CA PRO A 162 5.95 -25.22 13.94
C PRO A 162 5.58 -24.70 12.55
N ILE A 163 5.03 -25.56 11.69
CA ILE A 163 4.37 -25.08 10.47
C ILE A 163 3.13 -24.31 10.92
N GLU A 164 3.19 -22.97 10.88
CA GLU A 164 2.09 -22.12 11.30
C GLU A 164 0.81 -22.47 10.53
N ALA A 165 -0.26 -22.77 11.26
CA ALA A 165 -1.52 -23.17 10.67
C ALA A 165 -2.26 -21.93 10.13
N ASP A 166 -2.06 -21.64 8.85
CA ASP A 166 -2.63 -20.51 8.11
C ASP A 166 -4.10 -20.22 8.50
N LYS A 167 -4.36 -19.02 9.02
CA LYS A 167 -5.71 -18.57 9.41
C LYS A 167 -6.56 -18.34 8.17
N VAL A 168 -7.74 -18.96 8.13
CA VAL A 168 -8.59 -18.95 6.93
C VAL A 168 -9.59 -17.79 6.98
N GLY A 169 -9.60 -16.97 5.92
CA GLY A 169 -10.55 -15.87 5.76
C GLY A 169 -11.97 -16.31 5.42
N TYR A 170 -12.88 -15.32 5.41
CA TYR A 170 -14.33 -15.56 5.40
C TYR A 170 -15.00 -14.88 4.21
N GLU A 171 -15.84 -15.63 3.51
CA GLU A 171 -16.68 -15.09 2.42
C GLU A 171 -17.91 -14.38 2.96
N CYS A 172 -18.53 -14.94 4.01
CA CYS A 172 -19.80 -14.48 4.55
C CYS A 172 -19.97 -14.86 6.03
N VAL A 173 -20.85 -14.13 6.73
CA VAL A 173 -21.20 -14.35 8.14
C VAL A 173 -22.68 -13.96 8.36
N ASP A 174 -23.37 -14.68 9.25
CA ASP A 174 -24.67 -14.27 9.83
C ASP A 174 -24.72 -14.55 11.35
N ILE A 175 -25.63 -13.91 12.07
CA ILE A 175 -25.81 -14.07 13.53
C ILE A 175 -27.21 -14.60 13.86
N SER A 176 -27.30 -15.52 14.81
CA SER A 176 -28.56 -16.07 15.30
C SER A 176 -29.46 -15.01 15.94
N PHE A 177 -30.78 -15.14 15.83
CA PHE A 177 -31.77 -14.19 16.36
C PHE A 177 -31.64 -13.91 17.88
N ASP A 178 -31.13 -14.87 18.68
CA ASP A 178 -30.85 -14.70 20.12
C ASP A 178 -29.43 -14.20 20.44
N ASN A 179 -28.67 -13.76 19.44
CA ASN A 179 -27.27 -13.31 19.49
C ASN A 179 -26.25 -14.31 20.10
N ARG A 180 -26.62 -15.58 20.33
CA ARG A 180 -25.72 -16.57 20.96
C ARG A 180 -24.74 -17.24 20.00
N TYR A 181 -25.09 -17.35 18.72
CA TYR A 181 -24.29 -18.06 17.73
C TYR A 181 -24.02 -17.20 16.51
N ILE A 182 -22.78 -17.23 16.04
CA ILE A 182 -22.39 -16.69 14.73
C ILE A 182 -22.18 -17.89 13.81
N CYS A 183 -22.79 -17.90 12.61
CA CYS A 183 -22.40 -18.83 11.55
C CYS A 183 -21.56 -18.10 10.52
N ALA A 184 -20.46 -18.72 10.12
CA ALA A 184 -19.52 -18.17 9.15
C ALA A 184 -19.23 -19.19 8.05
N LEU A 185 -18.89 -18.68 6.89
CA LEU A 185 -18.54 -19.44 5.71
C LEU A 185 -17.13 -19.05 5.28
N THR A 186 -16.21 -20.02 5.25
CA THR A 186 -14.82 -19.75 4.84
C THR A 186 -14.73 -19.38 3.36
N GLU A 187 -13.57 -18.84 2.99
CA GLU A 187 -13.14 -18.81 1.61
C GLU A 187 -13.12 -20.20 0.96
N ARG A 188 -13.24 -20.17 -0.37
CA ARG A 188 -13.22 -21.33 -1.26
C ARG A 188 -11.79 -21.84 -1.44
N GLN A 189 -11.49 -22.99 -0.84
CA GLN A 189 -10.19 -23.67 -0.92
C GLN A 189 -10.20 -24.78 -1.99
N LEU A 190 -9.05 -25.01 -2.64
CA LEU A 190 -8.92 -26.05 -3.67
C LEU A 190 -8.94 -27.45 -3.03
N TYR A 191 -9.76 -28.36 -3.57
CA TYR A 191 -9.80 -29.75 -3.11
C TYR A 191 -8.84 -30.64 -3.91
N ALA A 192 -7.63 -30.79 -3.38
CA ALA A 192 -6.70 -31.81 -3.84
C ALA A 192 -7.14 -33.20 -3.35
N LYS A 193 -7.36 -34.15 -4.26
CA LYS A 193 -7.46 -35.57 -3.89
C LYS A 193 -6.07 -36.08 -3.51
N GLY A 194 -5.96 -36.76 -2.37
CA GLY A 194 -4.69 -37.29 -1.87
C GLY A 194 -4.15 -38.43 -2.72
N SER A 195 -3.23 -38.12 -3.64
CA SER A 195 -2.36 -39.08 -4.32
C SER A 195 -1.06 -38.41 -4.75
N GLN A 196 0.07 -39.01 -4.37
CA GLN A 196 1.45 -38.54 -4.56
C GLN A 196 1.80 -37.21 -3.85
N ARG A 197 2.75 -37.31 -2.90
CA ARG A 197 3.50 -36.16 -2.37
C ARG A 197 4.69 -35.91 -3.30
N SER A 198 4.89 -34.66 -3.70
CA SER A 198 6.23 -34.08 -3.92
C SER A 198 6.38 -32.91 -2.97
N SER A 199 7.49 -32.84 -2.25
CA SER A 199 7.75 -31.80 -1.23
C SER A 199 8.32 -30.55 -1.89
N GLN A 200 7.45 -29.62 -2.26
CA GLN A 200 7.81 -28.25 -2.64
C GLN A 200 6.74 -27.30 -2.14
N GLY A 201 7.13 -26.37 -1.26
CA GLY A 201 6.27 -25.31 -0.75
C GLY A 201 6.59 -24.02 -1.50
N GLU A 202 5.97 -23.83 -2.67
CA GLU A 202 6.11 -22.58 -3.44
C GLU A 202 4.78 -21.81 -3.44
N ALA A 203 4.88 -20.50 -3.14
CA ALA A 203 3.74 -19.61 -3.23
C ALA A 203 3.41 -19.35 -4.71
N ILE A 204 2.37 -19.99 -5.23
CA ILE A 204 1.92 -19.85 -6.63
C ILE A 204 1.50 -18.40 -6.89
N GLN A 205 2.43 -17.61 -7.44
CA GLN A 205 2.12 -16.31 -8.02
C GLN A 205 1.19 -16.51 -9.22
N SER A 206 0.16 -15.66 -9.34
CA SER A 206 -0.88 -15.81 -10.35
C SER A 206 -0.39 -15.37 -11.74
N SER A 207 0.34 -16.24 -12.43
CA SER A 207 0.75 -16.04 -13.81
C SER A 207 -0.45 -16.17 -14.77
N ASN A 208 -0.87 -15.04 -15.36
CA ASN A 208 -1.99 -14.97 -16.29
C ASN A 208 -1.63 -15.56 -17.67
N ASN A 209 -1.54 -16.89 -17.77
CA ASN A 209 -1.46 -17.61 -19.05
C ASN A 209 -2.72 -18.45 -19.28
N GLY A 210 -3.59 -17.96 -20.17
CA GLY A 210 -4.94 -18.50 -20.32
C GLY A 210 -5.05 -19.78 -21.13
N ARG A 211 -4.90 -20.96 -20.50
CA ARG A 211 -5.64 -22.19 -20.89
C ARG A 211 -5.65 -23.30 -19.82
N SER A 212 -6.86 -23.84 -19.58
CA SER A 212 -7.23 -25.09 -18.89
C SER A 212 -7.11 -25.20 -17.35
N SER A 213 -8.27 -25.25 -16.68
CA SER A 213 -8.53 -25.98 -15.42
C SER A 213 -10.04 -26.19 -15.20
N VAL A 214 -10.70 -26.93 -16.11
CA VAL A 214 -12.18 -27.00 -16.21
C VAL A 214 -12.84 -27.91 -15.13
N ASN A 215 -12.04 -28.71 -14.42
CA ASN A 215 -12.50 -29.74 -13.48
C ASN A 215 -11.87 -29.67 -12.07
N SER A 216 -11.29 -28.53 -11.69
CA SER A 216 -10.91 -28.30 -10.29
C SER A 216 -12.16 -28.29 -9.39
N VAL A 217 -12.14 -29.15 -8.36
CA VAL A 217 -13.17 -29.20 -7.30
C VAL A 217 -12.68 -28.36 -6.14
N PHE A 218 -13.60 -27.68 -5.45
CA PHE A 218 -13.28 -26.82 -4.32
C PHE A 218 -14.17 -27.16 -3.13
N TYR A 219 -13.76 -26.70 -1.95
CA TYR A 219 -14.53 -26.82 -0.72
C TYR A 219 -14.60 -25.49 0.03
N GLN A 220 -15.61 -25.38 0.90
CA GLN A 220 -15.73 -24.34 1.93
C GLN A 220 -16.14 -25.03 3.23
N GLU A 221 -15.75 -24.47 4.37
CA GLU A 221 -16.26 -24.89 5.67
C GLU A 221 -17.34 -23.90 6.11
N ILE A 222 -18.46 -24.44 6.62
CA ILE A 222 -19.36 -23.68 7.49
C ILE A 222 -18.91 -23.92 8.93
N VAL A 223 -18.75 -22.84 9.70
CA VAL A 223 -18.31 -22.90 11.10
C VAL A 223 -19.34 -22.14 11.94
N ILE A 224 -19.79 -22.76 13.04
CA ILE A 224 -20.65 -22.11 14.03
C ILE A 224 -19.82 -21.80 15.26
N PHE A 225 -19.85 -20.55 15.71
CA PHE A 225 -19.16 -20.06 16.90
C PHE A 225 -20.14 -19.67 17.99
N ASP A 226 -19.77 -19.88 19.27
CA ASP A 226 -20.52 -19.38 20.43
C ASP A 226 -19.98 -17.99 20.83
N THR A 227 -20.87 -16.99 20.88
CA THR A 227 -20.48 -15.61 21.22
C THR A 227 -20.05 -15.44 22.68
N ASN A 228 -20.48 -16.35 23.55
CA ASN A 228 -20.18 -16.35 25.00
C ASN A 228 -19.19 -17.46 25.40
N GLY A 229 -18.70 -18.25 24.44
CA GLY A 229 -17.69 -19.28 24.68
C GLY A 229 -16.35 -18.72 25.16
N GLY A 230 -15.49 -19.59 25.70
CA GLY A 230 -14.14 -19.27 26.12
C GLY A 230 -13.16 -19.17 24.95
N GLU A 231 -11.96 -19.73 25.13
CA GLU A 231 -10.93 -19.80 24.09
C GLU A 231 -11.35 -20.74 22.94
N ASP A 232 -11.81 -21.95 23.25
CA ASP A 232 -12.59 -22.72 22.27
C ASP A 232 -14.01 -22.14 22.17
N HIS A 233 -14.19 -21.40 21.08
CA HIS A 233 -15.43 -20.76 20.68
C HIS A 233 -16.13 -21.52 19.55
N ILE A 234 -15.58 -22.62 19.04
CA ILE A 234 -16.15 -23.37 17.92
C ILE A 234 -17.18 -24.37 18.46
N VAL A 235 -18.44 -24.21 18.03
CA VAL A 235 -19.52 -25.15 18.38
C VAL A 235 -19.43 -26.39 17.52
N CYS A 236 -19.38 -26.21 16.20
CA CYS A 236 -19.31 -27.28 15.20
C CYS A 236 -18.92 -26.72 13.83
N ARG A 237 -18.45 -27.60 12.93
CA ARG A 237 -18.11 -27.29 11.53
C ARG A 237 -18.59 -28.39 10.58
N ASP A 238 -18.81 -28.05 9.32
CA ASP A 238 -19.18 -28.98 8.23
C ASP A 238 -18.47 -28.58 6.92
N LYS A 239 -18.15 -29.56 6.06
CA LYS A 239 -17.42 -29.36 4.80
C LYS A 239 -18.36 -29.55 3.60
N ILE A 240 -18.56 -28.48 2.82
CA ILE A 240 -19.30 -28.53 1.56
C ILE A 240 -18.34 -28.51 0.37
N TYR A 241 -18.71 -29.23 -0.69
CA TYR A 241 -17.90 -29.37 -1.91
C TYR A 241 -18.70 -28.90 -3.15
N GLY A 242 -18.02 -28.26 -4.11
CA GLY A 242 -18.69 -27.72 -5.30
C GLY A 242 -17.76 -27.15 -6.37
N LYS A 243 -18.36 -26.77 -7.52
CA LYS A 243 -17.71 -25.99 -8.59
C LYS A 243 -17.90 -24.47 -8.44
N ASP A 244 -18.92 -24.04 -7.68
CA ASP A 244 -19.24 -22.64 -7.39
C ASP A 244 -19.05 -22.36 -5.89
N ALA A 245 -18.61 -21.14 -5.57
CA ALA A 245 -18.58 -20.67 -4.18
C ALA A 245 -20.02 -20.43 -3.70
N GLN A 246 -20.32 -20.78 -2.46
CA GLN A 246 -21.44 -20.19 -1.74
C GLN A 246 -21.05 -18.75 -1.39
N GLU A 247 -21.94 -17.78 -1.64
CA GLU A 247 -21.64 -16.33 -1.55
C GLU A 247 -22.47 -15.63 -0.45
N LYS A 248 -23.56 -16.25 -0.01
CA LYS A 248 -24.47 -15.74 1.02
C LYS A 248 -24.78 -16.84 2.03
N ILE A 249 -24.93 -16.46 3.29
CA ILE A 249 -25.37 -17.31 4.42
C ILE A 249 -26.48 -16.58 5.18
N ARG A 250 -27.51 -17.30 5.68
CA ARG A 250 -28.63 -16.73 6.45
C ARG A 250 -29.09 -17.63 7.59
N PHE A 251 -29.41 -17.04 8.74
CA PHE A 251 -29.83 -17.72 9.98
C PHE A 251 -31.34 -17.55 10.25
N ASN A 252 -32.08 -18.62 10.53
CA ASN A 252 -33.51 -18.56 10.90
C ASN A 252 -33.71 -18.54 12.43
N LYS A 253 -34.80 -17.93 12.91
CA LYS A 253 -35.33 -18.03 14.29
C LYS A 253 -35.42 -19.48 14.81
N LYS A 254 -35.56 -20.46 13.90
CA LYS A 254 -35.61 -21.91 14.17
C LYS A 254 -34.24 -22.63 14.24
N TYR A 255 -33.11 -21.93 14.06
CA TYR A 255 -31.75 -22.50 13.96
C TYR A 255 -31.51 -23.42 12.76
N GLU A 256 -32.38 -23.33 11.75
CA GLU A 256 -32.02 -23.67 10.38
C GLU A 256 -31.11 -22.56 9.81
N ILE A 257 -30.11 -22.94 9.02
CA ILE A 257 -29.23 -22.03 8.28
C ILE A 257 -29.35 -22.37 6.79
N ILE A 258 -29.20 -21.39 5.91
CA ILE A 258 -29.03 -21.62 4.47
C ILE A 258 -27.77 -20.95 3.95
N SER A 259 -27.19 -21.51 2.88
CA SER A 259 -26.26 -20.80 2.01
C SER A 259 -26.64 -20.99 0.55
N ASN A 260 -26.35 -20.01 -0.32
CA ASN A 260 -26.50 -20.21 -1.77
C ASN A 260 -25.26 -19.77 -2.56
N SER A 261 -24.96 -20.52 -3.62
CA SER A 261 -24.18 -20.08 -4.78
C SER A 261 -25.12 -19.55 -5.86
N LYS A 262 -24.55 -19.30 -7.04
CA LYS A 262 -25.23 -19.03 -8.32
C LYS A 262 -26.01 -20.22 -8.89
N SER A 263 -25.80 -21.43 -8.39
CA SER A 263 -26.31 -22.69 -8.99
C SER A 263 -26.91 -23.68 -7.98
N LYS A 264 -26.57 -23.55 -6.69
CA LYS A 264 -26.88 -24.54 -5.67
C LYS A 264 -27.14 -23.90 -4.31
N LEU A 265 -28.22 -24.36 -3.67
CA LEU A 265 -28.66 -24.02 -2.33
C LEU A 265 -28.30 -25.17 -1.37
N TYR A 266 -27.74 -24.84 -0.21
CA TYR A 266 -27.59 -25.78 0.91
C TYR A 266 -28.45 -25.32 2.08
N VAL A 267 -29.11 -26.27 2.75
CA VAL A 267 -29.88 -26.07 3.97
C VAL A 267 -29.22 -26.89 5.07
N TYR A 268 -28.90 -26.24 6.19
CA TYR A 268 -28.21 -26.83 7.33
C TYR A 268 -29.14 -26.87 8.55
N ASN A 269 -29.12 -27.99 9.25
CA ASN A 269 -29.82 -28.19 10.51
C ASN A 269 -28.80 -28.20 11.66
N PHE A 270 -28.81 -27.18 12.50
CA PHE A 270 -27.91 -27.04 13.65
C PHE A 270 -28.58 -27.48 14.95
N VAL A 271 -28.11 -28.60 15.51
CA VAL A 271 -28.69 -29.23 16.71
C VAL A 271 -27.93 -28.76 17.95
N LYS A 272 -28.34 -27.61 18.52
CA LYS A 272 -27.72 -26.96 19.71
C LYS A 272 -27.24 -27.96 20.78
N LYS A 273 -28.11 -28.88 21.21
CA LYS A 273 -27.82 -29.86 22.30
C LYS A 273 -26.75 -30.89 21.95
N GLY A 274 -26.62 -31.26 20.68
CA GLY A 274 -25.63 -32.24 20.22
C GLY A 274 -24.31 -31.61 19.79
N ARG A 275 -24.24 -30.26 19.70
CA ARG A 275 -23.15 -29.54 19.01
C ARG A 275 -22.84 -30.14 17.63
N THR A 276 -23.90 -30.50 16.89
CA THR A 276 -23.80 -31.08 15.55
C THR A 276 -24.53 -30.22 14.53
N ILE A 277 -24.00 -30.25 13.31
CA ILE A 277 -24.56 -29.65 12.11
C ILE A 277 -24.64 -30.75 11.04
N SER A 278 -25.64 -30.66 10.16
CA SER A 278 -25.79 -31.53 9.00
C SER A 278 -26.48 -30.77 7.88
N HIS A 279 -26.11 -31.06 6.62
CA HIS A 279 -26.62 -30.34 5.46
C HIS A 279 -27.35 -31.24 4.45
N TYR A 280 -28.26 -30.63 3.68
CA TYR A 280 -28.80 -31.20 2.46
C TYR A 280 -28.93 -30.12 1.38
N SER A 281 -29.01 -30.55 0.11
CA SER A 281 -29.28 -29.68 -1.04
C SER A 281 -30.70 -29.94 -1.52
N PRO A 282 -31.60 -28.95 -1.55
CA PRO A 282 -32.88 -29.05 -2.26
C PRO A 282 -32.69 -29.47 -3.73
N SER A 283 -33.71 -30.12 -4.30
CA SER A 283 -33.65 -30.74 -5.61
C SER A 283 -34.60 -30.06 -6.62
N LEU A 284 -34.16 -29.96 -7.88
CA LEU A 284 -34.89 -29.37 -9.01
C LEU A 284 -35.53 -30.45 -9.94
N TYR A 285 -35.65 -31.70 -9.47
CA TYR A 285 -35.82 -32.90 -10.29
C TYR A 285 -37.11 -33.06 -11.12
N LYS A 286 -37.98 -32.03 -11.20
CA LYS A 286 -39.24 -32.08 -11.98
C LYS A 286 -39.10 -31.65 -13.45
N SER A 287 -37.98 -31.06 -13.88
CA SER A 287 -37.76 -30.73 -15.30
C SER A 287 -36.30 -30.45 -15.67
N ASN A 288 -35.70 -31.31 -16.50
CA ASN A 288 -34.34 -31.09 -17.03
C ASN A 288 -34.21 -29.79 -17.86
N ILE A 289 -35.32 -29.24 -18.36
CA ILE A 289 -35.38 -28.04 -19.20
C ILE A 289 -35.15 -26.73 -18.41
N LEU A 290 -35.35 -26.73 -17.08
CA LEU A 290 -35.19 -25.51 -16.25
C LEU A 290 -33.80 -25.34 -15.63
N ASN A 291 -33.04 -26.43 -15.47
CA ASN A 291 -31.75 -26.42 -14.76
C ASN A 291 -30.70 -25.46 -15.36
N GLU A 292 -30.71 -25.26 -16.69
CA GLU A 292 -29.70 -24.46 -17.39
C GLU A 292 -30.07 -22.97 -17.52
N ARG A 293 -31.23 -22.54 -17.02
CA ARG A 293 -31.75 -21.18 -17.22
C ARG A 293 -31.74 -20.27 -15.99
N PHE A 294 -31.72 -20.82 -14.78
CA PHE A 294 -31.84 -20.04 -13.54
C PHE A 294 -30.51 -19.91 -12.80
N ILE A 295 -29.90 -18.72 -12.87
CA ILE A 295 -28.78 -18.34 -12.00
C ILE A 295 -29.38 -17.68 -10.74
N PHE A 296 -29.04 -18.22 -9.56
CA PHE A 296 -29.55 -17.75 -8.27
C PHE A 296 -28.81 -16.50 -7.75
N THR A 297 -29.50 -15.64 -6.99
CA THR A 297 -28.96 -14.35 -6.51
C THR A 297 -28.99 -14.20 -4.99
N GLU A 298 -30.13 -14.42 -4.33
CA GLU A 298 -30.27 -14.49 -2.88
C GLU A 298 -31.37 -15.50 -2.52
N THR A 299 -31.18 -16.24 -1.43
CA THR A 299 -32.24 -17.08 -0.83
C THR A 299 -32.58 -16.58 0.57
N SER A 300 -33.87 -16.56 0.89
CA SER A 300 -34.41 -16.17 2.20
C SER A 300 -35.36 -17.24 2.74
N PHE A 301 -35.45 -17.33 4.07
CA PHE A 301 -36.57 -18.01 4.73
C PHE A 301 -37.81 -17.10 4.69
N VAL A 302 -39.01 -17.68 4.72
CA VAL A 302 -40.26 -16.91 4.91
C VAL A 302 -40.72 -17.00 6.35
N ASP A 303 -40.98 -15.84 6.96
CA ASP A 303 -41.17 -15.74 8.40
C ASP A 303 -42.44 -16.45 8.89
N ASN A 304 -42.29 -17.25 9.95
CA ASN A 304 -43.28 -18.21 10.48
C ASN A 304 -43.72 -19.35 9.52
N SER A 305 -43.12 -19.47 8.32
CA SER A 305 -43.43 -20.54 7.36
C SER A 305 -42.45 -21.72 7.43
N THR A 306 -42.62 -22.69 6.52
CA THR A 306 -41.59 -23.66 6.08
C THR A 306 -40.93 -23.27 4.76
N MET A 307 -41.55 -22.37 3.99
CA MET A 307 -41.13 -21.92 2.66
C MET A 307 -39.76 -21.21 2.65
N LEU A 308 -38.98 -21.48 1.59
CA LEU A 308 -37.82 -20.68 1.17
C LEU A 308 -38.12 -20.01 -0.17
N LEU A 309 -37.52 -18.84 -0.39
CA LEU A 309 -37.63 -18.08 -1.64
C LEU A 309 -36.24 -17.76 -2.19
N THR A 310 -35.99 -18.07 -3.47
CA THR A 310 -34.73 -17.77 -4.16
C THR A 310 -34.97 -16.83 -5.34
N GLY A 311 -34.32 -15.67 -5.34
CA GLY A 311 -34.29 -14.77 -6.49
C GLY A 311 -33.37 -15.28 -7.60
N THR A 312 -33.62 -14.85 -8.84
CA THR A 312 -32.80 -15.21 -10.00
C THR A 312 -32.39 -14.01 -10.84
N THR A 313 -31.37 -14.19 -11.69
CA THR A 313 -30.89 -13.17 -12.62
C THR A 313 -31.90 -12.74 -13.68
N ASN A 314 -32.88 -13.60 -13.99
CA ASN A 314 -33.79 -13.38 -15.11
C ASN A 314 -35.18 -12.90 -14.65
N GLY A 315 -35.31 -12.49 -13.37
CA GLY A 315 -36.54 -11.92 -12.83
C GLY A 315 -37.55 -12.89 -12.24
N TYR A 316 -37.16 -14.15 -12.04
CA TYR A 316 -38.02 -15.19 -11.45
C TYR A 316 -37.73 -15.39 -9.96
N LEU A 317 -38.78 -15.55 -9.16
CA LEU A 317 -38.74 -15.92 -7.75
C LEU A 317 -39.12 -17.40 -7.60
N ILE A 318 -38.15 -18.23 -7.20
CA ILE A 318 -38.34 -19.68 -7.02
C ILE A 318 -38.82 -19.98 -5.61
N VAL A 319 -39.82 -20.86 -5.50
CA VAL A 319 -40.43 -21.31 -4.25
C VAL A 319 -40.01 -22.74 -3.92
N TRP A 320 -39.43 -22.93 -2.74
CA TRP A 320 -39.10 -24.25 -2.19
C TRP A 320 -39.87 -24.52 -0.90
N ASP A 321 -40.48 -25.69 -0.79
CA ASP A 321 -41.18 -26.12 0.43
C ASP A 321 -41.25 -27.64 0.52
N TYR A 322 -41.76 -28.18 1.63
CA TYR A 322 -41.94 -29.61 1.83
C TYR A 322 -43.00 -30.20 0.88
N SER A 323 -42.62 -31.25 0.18
CA SER A 323 -43.45 -31.93 -0.80
C SER A 323 -44.37 -32.96 -0.12
N SER A 324 -45.67 -32.66 -0.04
CA SER A 324 -46.69 -33.56 0.54
C SER A 324 -46.74 -34.94 -0.15
N ILE A 325 -46.36 -35.00 -1.43
CA ILE A 325 -46.27 -36.24 -2.21
C ILE A 325 -45.01 -37.05 -1.85
N PHE A 326 -43.90 -36.38 -1.51
CA PHE A 326 -42.69 -37.04 -1.03
C PHE A 326 -42.92 -37.62 0.38
N LEU A 327 -43.44 -36.78 1.29
CA LEU A 327 -43.78 -37.13 2.68
C LEU A 327 -44.73 -38.33 2.83
N SER A 328 -45.56 -38.60 1.82
CA SER A 328 -46.50 -39.74 1.81
C SER A 328 -45.95 -41.00 1.12
N LYS A 329 -44.89 -40.90 0.32
CA LYS A 329 -44.31 -42.04 -0.44
C LYS A 329 -43.05 -42.62 0.19
N THR A 330 -42.18 -41.79 0.75
CA THR A 330 -40.98 -42.29 1.45
C THR A 330 -41.31 -42.61 2.91
N LYS A 331 -41.15 -43.86 3.34
CA LYS A 331 -41.17 -44.26 4.76
C LYS A 331 -39.91 -43.79 5.52
N GLN A 332 -39.42 -42.59 5.22
CA GLN A 332 -38.21 -41.99 5.80
C GLN A 332 -38.59 -40.84 6.72
N THR A 333 -37.90 -40.72 7.84
CA THR A 333 -38.12 -39.69 8.87
C THR A 333 -37.56 -38.31 8.50
N VAL A 334 -36.91 -38.18 7.34
CA VAL A 334 -36.15 -37.00 6.93
C VAL A 334 -37.01 -36.07 6.07
N LYS A 335 -37.41 -34.92 6.61
CA LYS A 335 -38.13 -33.89 5.86
C LYS A 335 -37.15 -33.06 5.02
N GLN A 336 -37.25 -33.11 3.70
CA GLN A 336 -36.48 -32.27 2.78
C GLN A 336 -37.39 -31.37 1.94
N ARG A 337 -36.94 -30.13 1.68
CA ARG A 337 -37.63 -29.17 0.82
C ARG A 337 -37.32 -29.46 -0.66
N GLU A 338 -38.33 -29.39 -1.50
CA GLU A 338 -38.23 -29.55 -2.96
C GLU A 338 -38.68 -28.27 -3.67
N TYR A 339 -38.29 -28.12 -4.95
CA TYR A 339 -38.87 -27.13 -5.84
C TYR A 339 -40.39 -27.35 -6.00
N GLN A 340 -41.17 -26.27 -5.83
CA GLN A 340 -42.63 -26.28 -5.98
C GLN A 340 -43.09 -25.50 -7.22
N LYS A 341 -42.72 -24.22 -7.32
CA LYS A 341 -43.08 -23.31 -8.42
C LYS A 341 -42.04 -22.20 -8.59
N TYR A 342 -42.09 -21.48 -9.70
CA TYR A 342 -41.54 -20.13 -9.81
C TYR A 342 -42.67 -19.12 -10.03
N LEU A 343 -42.41 -17.85 -9.73
CA LEU A 343 -43.22 -16.71 -10.14
C LEU A 343 -42.35 -15.81 -11.03
N GLU A 344 -42.89 -15.31 -12.14
CA GLU A 344 -42.24 -14.23 -12.90
C GLU A 344 -42.58 -12.90 -12.21
N ILE A 345 -41.56 -12.22 -11.66
CA ILE A 345 -41.73 -10.94 -10.95
C ILE A 345 -41.54 -9.78 -11.91
N ARG A 346 -40.42 -9.78 -12.64
CA ARG A 346 -40.15 -8.80 -13.69
C ARG A 346 -39.16 -9.35 -14.70
N LYS A 347 -39.66 -9.74 -15.87
CA LYS A 347 -38.90 -10.45 -16.90
C LYS A 347 -37.55 -9.79 -17.23
N ASP A 348 -36.51 -10.61 -17.32
CA ASP A 348 -35.15 -10.24 -17.72
C ASP A 348 -34.46 -9.19 -16.82
N ILE A 349 -35.02 -8.86 -15.64
CA ILE A 349 -34.46 -7.92 -14.65
C ILE A 349 -34.06 -8.69 -13.37
N PRO A 350 -32.76 -8.75 -13.00
CA PRO A 350 -32.31 -9.52 -11.83
C PRO A 350 -32.91 -9.03 -10.52
N ILE A 351 -33.51 -9.96 -9.76
CA ILE A 351 -33.85 -9.78 -8.34
C ILE A 351 -32.55 -9.93 -7.55
N ASN A 352 -32.07 -8.89 -6.87
CA ASN A 352 -30.78 -8.93 -6.15
C ASN A 352 -30.92 -9.30 -4.67
N ILE A 353 -32.04 -8.89 -4.08
CA ILE A 353 -32.35 -9.03 -2.66
C ILE A 353 -33.69 -9.75 -2.53
N VAL A 354 -33.73 -10.75 -1.64
CA VAL A 354 -34.95 -11.40 -1.17
C VAL A 354 -34.89 -11.40 0.35
N GLN A 355 -35.81 -10.69 1.00
CA GLN A 355 -35.82 -10.52 2.46
C GLN A 355 -37.24 -10.68 2.99
N SER A 356 -37.52 -11.76 3.72
CA SER A 356 -38.74 -11.80 4.52
C SER A 356 -38.56 -10.95 5.77
N TYR A 357 -39.58 -10.19 6.14
CA TYR A 357 -39.54 -9.27 7.25
C TYR A 357 -40.94 -9.10 7.85
N GLY A 358 -41.15 -9.55 9.09
CA GLY A 358 -42.45 -9.51 9.75
C GLY A 358 -43.51 -10.32 9.01
N ILE A 359 -44.57 -9.64 8.55
CA ILE A 359 -45.63 -10.28 7.75
C ILE A 359 -45.37 -10.31 6.23
N TYR A 360 -44.32 -9.63 5.73
CA TYR A 360 -44.09 -9.44 4.28
C TYR A 360 -42.83 -10.14 3.74
N VAL A 361 -42.71 -10.15 2.41
CA VAL A 361 -41.49 -10.46 1.65
C VAL A 361 -41.15 -9.25 0.78
N ILE A 362 -39.91 -8.77 0.88
CA ILE A 362 -39.44 -7.56 0.19
C ILE A 362 -38.35 -7.94 -0.81
N LEU A 363 -38.54 -7.49 -2.05
CA LEU A 363 -37.65 -7.73 -3.19
C LEU A 363 -36.98 -6.42 -3.62
N GLY A 364 -35.68 -6.47 -3.89
CA GLY A 364 -34.93 -5.35 -4.49
C GLY A 364 -34.35 -5.76 -5.85
N LEU A 365 -34.72 -5.06 -6.91
CA LEU A 365 -34.42 -5.42 -8.30
C LEU A 365 -33.23 -4.63 -8.87
N SER A 366 -32.88 -4.86 -10.14
CA SER A 366 -31.74 -4.21 -10.82
C SER A 366 -32.08 -2.92 -11.56
N ASP A 367 -33.36 -2.64 -11.73
CA ASP A 367 -33.93 -1.43 -12.33
C ASP A 367 -34.12 -0.28 -11.31
N GLY A 368 -33.72 -0.49 -10.05
CA GLY A 368 -33.97 0.47 -8.96
C GLY A 368 -35.34 0.34 -8.28
N SER A 369 -36.15 -0.67 -8.66
CA SER A 369 -37.44 -0.92 -8.01
C SER A 369 -37.31 -1.75 -6.72
N VAL A 370 -38.25 -1.49 -5.80
CA VAL A 370 -38.47 -2.24 -4.56
C VAL A 370 -39.94 -2.65 -4.51
N GLN A 371 -40.20 -3.93 -4.28
CA GLN A 371 -41.55 -4.50 -4.28
C GLN A 371 -41.81 -5.27 -2.99
N VAL A 372 -43.00 -5.10 -2.42
CA VAL A 372 -43.45 -5.70 -1.16
C VAL A 372 -44.56 -6.70 -1.48
N PHE A 373 -44.47 -7.91 -0.94
CA PHE A 373 -45.40 -9.01 -1.14
C PHE A 373 -45.94 -9.57 0.18
N ASP A 374 -47.17 -10.08 0.18
CA ASP A 374 -47.72 -10.85 1.28
C ASP A 374 -47.14 -12.28 1.36
N LYS A 375 -47.55 -13.08 2.36
CA LYS A 375 -47.08 -14.47 2.53
C LYS A 375 -47.59 -15.45 1.47
N ASP A 376 -48.65 -15.10 0.74
CA ASP A 376 -49.16 -15.86 -0.40
C ASP A 376 -48.43 -15.52 -1.72
N LEU A 377 -47.55 -14.50 -1.68
CA LEU A 377 -46.82 -13.91 -2.80
C LEU A 377 -47.69 -13.06 -3.75
N LYS A 378 -48.70 -12.37 -3.22
CA LYS A 378 -49.40 -11.27 -3.91
C LYS A 378 -48.64 -9.97 -3.70
N CYS A 379 -48.52 -9.14 -4.74
CA CYS A 379 -47.92 -7.80 -4.60
C CYS A 379 -48.82 -6.94 -3.72
N TYR A 380 -48.23 -6.29 -2.71
CA TYR A 380 -48.92 -5.42 -1.76
C TYR A 380 -48.67 -3.94 -2.08
N ALA A 381 -47.41 -3.58 -2.33
CA ALA A 381 -46.98 -2.22 -2.61
C ALA A 381 -45.68 -2.20 -3.43
N TRP A 382 -45.46 -1.17 -4.25
CA TRP A 382 -44.21 -1.04 -5.03
C TRP A 382 -43.70 0.41 -5.15
N PHE A 383 -42.38 0.53 -5.30
CA PHE A 383 -41.64 1.77 -5.51
C PHE A 383 -40.67 1.60 -6.68
N GLU A 384 -40.52 2.61 -7.54
CA GLU A 384 -39.63 2.57 -8.70
C GLU A 384 -38.85 3.89 -8.83
N ASP A 385 -37.52 3.80 -8.93
CA ASP A 385 -36.65 4.93 -9.24
C ASP A 385 -35.45 4.47 -10.09
N ILE A 386 -35.64 4.51 -11.40
CA ILE A 386 -34.66 4.07 -12.41
C ILE A 386 -33.36 4.88 -12.33
N HIS A 387 -33.40 6.11 -11.80
CA HIS A 387 -32.22 6.96 -11.71
C HIS A 387 -31.23 6.48 -10.65
N VAL A 388 -31.66 5.81 -9.58
CA VAL A 388 -30.74 5.28 -8.54
C VAL A 388 -29.99 4.03 -9.00
N GLY A 389 -30.54 3.26 -9.95
CA GLY A 389 -29.96 2.03 -10.46
C GLY A 389 -30.04 0.83 -9.49
N LYS A 390 -29.34 -0.25 -9.84
CA LYS A 390 -29.40 -1.57 -9.19
C LYS A 390 -29.32 -1.53 -7.66
N ILE A 391 -30.30 -2.12 -6.98
CA ILE A 391 -30.30 -2.20 -5.51
C ILE A 391 -29.26 -3.23 -5.02
N LYS A 392 -28.35 -2.79 -4.13
CA LYS A 392 -27.27 -3.57 -3.49
C LYS A 392 -27.50 -3.85 -1.99
N SER A 393 -28.24 -2.99 -1.28
CA SER A 393 -28.73 -3.25 0.09
C SER A 393 -30.11 -2.62 0.31
N ILE A 394 -30.88 -3.22 1.22
CA ILE A 394 -32.06 -2.64 1.87
C ILE A 394 -31.84 -2.88 3.37
N SER A 395 -32.08 -1.88 4.22
CA SER A 395 -31.94 -2.04 5.67
C SER A 395 -32.98 -1.23 6.45
N PHE A 396 -33.65 -1.89 7.38
CA PHE A 396 -34.77 -1.34 8.15
C PHE A 396 -34.32 -0.85 9.54
N GLU A 397 -34.91 0.27 9.95
CA GLU A 397 -34.88 0.74 11.34
C GLU A 397 -35.91 -0.02 12.17
N LEU A 398 -35.62 -0.24 13.46
CA LEU A 398 -36.46 -1.01 14.37
C LEU A 398 -37.87 -0.41 14.46
N SER A 399 -38.85 -1.14 13.96
CA SER A 399 -40.28 -0.80 13.89
C SER A 399 -41.10 -1.96 14.46
N ASN A 400 -42.41 -1.81 14.60
CA ASN A 400 -43.29 -2.95 14.90
C ASN A 400 -43.65 -3.69 13.61
N PHE A 401 -42.86 -4.68 13.21
CA PHE A 401 -43.00 -5.35 11.90
C PHE A 401 -44.19 -6.34 11.81
N GLU A 402 -44.98 -6.47 12.87
CA GLU A 402 -46.29 -7.13 12.83
C GLU A 402 -47.43 -6.13 12.49
N GLU A 403 -47.16 -4.81 12.46
CA GLU A 403 -48.05 -3.79 11.90
C GLU A 403 -47.91 -3.70 10.37
N ASP A 404 -48.87 -3.02 9.74
CA ASP A 404 -48.89 -2.78 8.30
C ASP A 404 -47.64 -2.04 7.80
N PHE A 405 -47.19 -2.38 6.58
CA PHE A 405 -46.01 -1.79 5.95
C PHE A 405 -46.02 -0.25 5.93
N PHE A 406 -47.17 0.39 5.71
CA PHE A 406 -47.28 1.85 5.66
C PHE A 406 -47.16 2.53 7.03
N ALA A 407 -47.22 1.77 8.14
CA ALA A 407 -46.96 2.26 9.49
C ALA A 407 -45.48 2.14 9.92
N TRP A 408 -44.63 1.47 9.13
CA TRP A 408 -43.22 1.25 9.49
C TRP A 408 -42.39 2.54 9.42
N ASN A 409 -41.28 2.57 10.17
CA ASN A 409 -40.31 3.66 10.07
C ASN A 409 -39.63 3.69 8.69
N SER A 410 -39.10 4.85 8.32
CA SER A 410 -38.28 4.99 7.12
C SER A 410 -37.11 4.01 7.11
N PHE A 411 -36.79 3.47 5.93
CA PHE A 411 -35.68 2.55 5.73
C PHE A 411 -34.68 3.11 4.71
N ILE A 412 -33.50 2.49 4.59
CA ILE A 412 -32.50 2.92 3.60
C ILE A 412 -32.34 1.89 2.49
N ILE A 413 -32.11 2.39 1.27
CA ILE A 413 -31.61 1.62 0.13
C ILE A 413 -30.19 2.06 -0.21
N PHE A 414 -29.36 1.12 -0.66
CA PHE A 414 -28.03 1.36 -1.23
C PHE A 414 -27.97 0.76 -2.63
N THR A 415 -27.38 1.47 -3.60
CA THR A 415 -27.39 1.06 -5.02
C THR A 415 -26.00 1.00 -5.65
N GLU A 416 -25.93 0.49 -6.89
CA GLU A 416 -24.65 0.39 -7.61
C GLU A 416 -23.98 1.73 -7.91
N LYS A 417 -24.75 2.82 -7.97
CA LYS A 417 -24.25 4.19 -8.16
C LYS A 417 -23.73 4.83 -6.86
N ASN A 418 -23.44 4.02 -5.85
CA ASN A 418 -23.00 4.44 -4.51
C ASN A 418 -23.93 5.47 -3.83
N VAL A 419 -25.23 5.45 -4.16
CA VAL A 419 -26.27 6.26 -3.50
C VAL A 419 -26.75 5.52 -2.25
N ILE A 420 -26.91 6.23 -1.13
CA ILE A 420 -27.71 5.81 0.03
C ILE A 420 -28.90 6.77 0.15
N LYS A 421 -30.12 6.24 0.08
CA LYS A 421 -31.37 7.02 0.05
C LYS A 421 -32.34 6.55 1.14
N ARG A 422 -32.87 7.48 1.94
CA ARG A 422 -33.99 7.28 2.88
C ARG A 422 -35.26 7.16 2.06
N ILE A 423 -36.00 6.06 2.27
CA ILE A 423 -37.28 5.77 1.65
C ILE A 423 -38.33 5.64 2.76
N HIS A 424 -39.45 6.33 2.60
CA HIS A 424 -40.60 6.24 3.50
C HIS A 424 -41.62 5.26 2.89
N PRO A 425 -42.23 4.34 3.66
CA PRO A 425 -43.27 3.45 3.14
C PRO A 425 -44.43 4.18 2.44
N SER A 426 -44.77 5.38 2.92
CA SER A 426 -45.75 6.29 2.30
C SER A 426 -45.42 6.80 0.90
N SER A 427 -44.23 6.50 0.35
CA SER A 427 -43.87 6.77 -1.05
C SER A 427 -44.09 5.58 -1.99
N PHE A 428 -44.63 4.46 -1.50
CA PHE A 428 -44.98 3.31 -2.33
C PHE A 428 -46.38 3.50 -2.92
N ASN A 429 -46.57 3.03 -4.15
CA ASN A 429 -47.90 2.87 -4.71
C ASN A 429 -48.61 1.69 -4.03
N ASP A 430 -49.91 1.84 -3.78
CA ASP A 430 -50.79 0.78 -3.28
C ASP A 430 -51.64 0.18 -4.42
N TRP A 431 -52.33 -0.92 -4.11
CA TRP A 431 -53.33 -1.49 -5.02
C TRP A 431 -54.67 -0.73 -5.02
N GLY A 432 -54.88 0.18 -4.05
CA GLY A 432 -56.14 0.93 -3.88
C GLY A 432 -56.30 2.13 -4.84
N SER A 433 -55.19 2.75 -5.25
CA SER A 433 -55.18 3.91 -6.14
C SER A 433 -55.26 3.55 -7.64
N ALA A 434 -55.17 2.28 -8.01
CA ALA A 434 -55.09 1.81 -9.39
C ALA A 434 -56.47 1.76 -10.10
N THR A 435 -56.91 2.88 -10.70
CA THR A 435 -57.93 2.89 -11.76
C THR A 435 -57.38 3.47 -13.06
N GLN A 436 -57.78 2.88 -14.19
CA GLN A 436 -57.26 3.11 -15.56
C GLN A 436 -55.77 2.78 -15.77
N TRP A 437 -55.50 1.49 -16.00
CA TRP A 437 -54.70 1.14 -17.18
C TRP A 437 -55.61 1.27 -18.40
N ASP A 438 -55.27 2.16 -19.33
CA ASP A 438 -55.79 2.14 -20.70
C ASP A 438 -54.67 1.66 -21.64
N ASP A 439 -54.98 0.67 -22.47
CA ASP A 439 -54.06 0.10 -23.45
C ASP A 439 -53.80 1.09 -24.60
N MET A 440 -52.52 1.34 -24.93
CA MET A 440 -52.12 1.67 -26.31
C MET A 440 -50.80 0.98 -26.69
N GLN A 441 -50.87 0.20 -27.76
CA GLN A 441 -49.71 -0.39 -28.42
C GLN A 441 -49.08 0.60 -29.41
N GLY A 442 -47.74 0.55 -29.52
CA GLY A 442 -47.03 0.74 -30.79
C GLY A 442 -46.91 2.16 -31.36
N GLY A 443 -45.70 2.72 -31.31
CA GLY A 443 -45.34 3.91 -32.09
C GLY A 443 -43.83 4.13 -32.14
N GLN A 444 -43.21 3.96 -33.31
CA GLN A 444 -41.85 4.45 -33.54
C GLN A 444 -41.85 5.98 -33.60
N LEU A 445 -40.74 6.61 -33.22
CA LEU A 445 -40.47 8.00 -33.59
C LEU A 445 -38.97 8.22 -33.85
N GLN A 446 -38.65 8.47 -35.12
CA GLN A 446 -37.43 9.18 -35.50
C GLN A 446 -37.76 10.67 -35.68
N THR A 447 -36.82 11.52 -35.27
CA THR A 447 -36.52 12.85 -35.84
C THR A 447 -37.66 13.83 -36.12
N GLY A 448 -37.78 14.84 -35.25
CA GLY A 448 -37.72 16.25 -35.67
C GLY A 448 -39.03 16.96 -36.08
N GLY A 449 -39.23 18.17 -35.55
CA GLY A 449 -40.31 19.08 -35.91
C GLY A 449 -40.42 20.25 -34.92
N LYS A 450 -40.89 21.42 -35.37
CA LYS A 450 -41.07 22.62 -34.52
C LYS A 450 -42.56 23.01 -34.37
N HIS A 451 -42.80 23.84 -33.35
CA HIS A 451 -43.81 24.92 -33.26
C HIS A 451 -45.21 24.69 -32.65
N THR A 452 -45.66 25.79 -32.03
CA THR A 452 -47.05 26.27 -31.82
C THR A 452 -47.98 25.55 -30.83
N ARG A 453 -47.84 25.94 -29.56
CA ARG A 453 -48.89 26.55 -28.69
C ARG A 453 -50.34 26.51 -29.20
N GLY A 454 -51.23 25.95 -28.37
CA GLY A 454 -52.69 26.16 -28.44
C GLY A 454 -53.36 25.85 -27.09
N ASP A 455 -54.09 26.81 -26.53
CA ASP A 455 -54.97 26.61 -25.37
C ASP A 455 -56.30 25.97 -25.81
N PHE A 456 -56.91 25.10 -25.00
CA PHE A 456 -58.38 24.99 -24.95
C PHE A 456 -58.93 24.50 -23.60
N THR A 457 -59.61 25.45 -22.93
CA THR A 457 -60.60 25.37 -21.83
C THR A 457 -61.10 24.02 -21.32
N LYS A 458 -61.10 23.86 -19.98
CA LYS A 458 -61.96 22.89 -19.28
C LYS A 458 -63.45 23.26 -19.34
N LYS A 459 -64.31 22.27 -19.58
CA LYS A 459 -65.67 22.15 -19.00
C LYS A 459 -65.74 20.77 -18.32
N GLY A 460 -66.46 20.54 -17.23
CA GLY A 460 -67.38 21.43 -16.52
C GLY A 460 -68.78 20.84 -16.43
N LEU A 461 -68.99 19.94 -15.47
CA LEU A 461 -70.29 19.34 -15.16
C LEU A 461 -70.31 18.95 -13.67
N GLN A 462 -71.30 19.45 -12.92
CA GLN A 462 -71.58 19.08 -11.54
C GLN A 462 -72.71 18.05 -11.51
N GLN A 463 -72.67 17.13 -10.54
CA GLN A 463 -73.87 16.59 -9.90
C GLN A 463 -73.59 16.44 -8.40
N GLU A 464 -74.61 16.65 -7.55
CA GLU A 464 -74.45 16.79 -6.11
C GLU A 464 -75.14 15.67 -5.31
N GLY A 465 -74.48 15.29 -4.21
CA GLY A 465 -75.11 14.77 -2.99
C GLY A 465 -75.35 13.26 -2.88
N PRO A 466 -75.73 12.77 -1.68
CA PRO A 466 -75.77 13.45 -0.38
C PRO A 466 -74.77 12.87 0.66
N THR A 467 -74.41 13.66 1.66
CA THR A 467 -73.58 13.21 2.80
C THR A 467 -74.41 12.71 3.99
N PRO A 468 -73.96 11.66 4.69
CA PRO A 468 -74.25 11.45 6.11
C PRO A 468 -73.00 11.74 6.98
N ASN A 469 -73.18 12.54 8.05
CA ASN A 469 -72.09 12.84 9.00
C ASN A 469 -71.81 11.66 9.94
N GLY A 470 -70.53 11.40 10.26
CA GLY A 470 -70.15 10.40 11.27
C GLY A 470 -68.69 10.47 11.70
N ALA A 471 -68.47 10.82 12.98
CA ALA A 471 -67.22 10.70 13.76
C ALA A 471 -65.92 11.32 13.17
N ASN A 472 -65.53 12.48 13.70
CA ASN A 472 -64.15 12.95 13.60
C ASN A 472 -63.21 12.02 14.38
N ASN A 473 -62.24 11.41 13.70
CA ASN A 473 -60.98 10.97 14.31
C ASN A 473 -59.84 11.62 13.52
N SER A 474 -59.51 12.85 13.89
CA SER A 474 -58.36 13.58 13.33
C SER A 474 -57.06 13.02 13.91
N LEU A 475 -56.63 11.88 13.40
CA LEU A 475 -55.23 11.46 13.48
C LEU A 475 -54.39 12.56 12.82
N GLU A 476 -53.52 13.19 13.60
CA GLU A 476 -52.59 14.19 13.11
C GLU A 476 -51.67 13.54 12.07
N LYS A 477 -51.85 13.91 10.79
CA LYS A 477 -50.89 13.52 9.77
C LYS A 477 -49.56 14.21 10.09
N LYS A 478 -48.56 13.42 10.52
CA LYS A 478 -47.16 13.85 10.52
C LYS A 478 -46.84 14.55 9.19
N PRO A 479 -46.03 15.62 9.17
CA PRO A 479 -45.55 16.22 7.93
C PRO A 479 -44.96 15.14 7.01
N LEU A 480 -45.34 15.14 5.73
CA LEU A 480 -44.74 14.22 4.76
C LEU A 480 -43.30 14.64 4.46
N GLU A 481 -42.35 14.10 5.21
CA GLU A 481 -40.96 14.07 4.78
C GLU A 481 -40.83 13.20 3.52
N GLY A 482 -40.27 13.79 2.46
CA GLY A 482 -40.05 13.12 1.19
C GLY A 482 -38.74 12.32 1.16
N ASN A 483 -38.68 11.30 0.28
CA ASN A 483 -37.49 10.46 0.10
C ASN A 483 -36.23 11.28 -0.17
N LYS A 484 -35.19 11.07 0.65
CA LYS A 484 -34.01 11.94 0.75
C LYS A 484 -32.73 11.16 0.49
N THR A 485 -31.87 11.65 -0.38
CA THR A 485 -30.49 11.13 -0.51
C THR A 485 -29.70 11.53 0.73
N LEU A 486 -29.18 10.55 1.46
CA LEU A 486 -28.39 10.77 2.68
C LEU A 486 -26.88 10.82 2.37
N LEU A 487 -26.42 10.00 1.43
CA LEU A 487 -25.02 9.95 0.99
C LEU A 487 -24.94 9.58 -0.50
N HIS A 488 -23.96 10.13 -1.21
CA HIS A 488 -23.66 9.78 -2.59
C HIS A 488 -22.16 9.95 -2.83
N PHE A 489 -21.53 8.97 -3.46
CA PHE A 489 -20.15 9.05 -3.94
C PHE A 489 -20.18 9.00 -5.47
N ASP A 490 -20.21 10.19 -6.10
CA ASP A 490 -20.30 10.39 -7.56
C ASP A 490 -19.19 9.62 -8.32
N SER A 491 -17.99 9.51 -7.74
CA SER A 491 -16.83 8.91 -8.38
C SER A 491 -16.76 7.39 -8.16
N SER A 492 -17.20 6.62 -9.16
CA SER A 492 -16.79 5.22 -9.37
C SER A 492 -15.55 5.13 -10.27
N CYS A 493 -14.79 4.02 -10.20
CA CYS A 493 -13.57 3.75 -10.98
C CYS A 493 -12.53 4.89 -10.95
N ILE A 494 -12.19 5.36 -9.75
CA ILE A 494 -11.17 6.37 -9.50
C ILE A 494 -9.81 5.85 -9.99
N SER A 495 -9.24 6.52 -10.99
CA SER A 495 -7.94 6.17 -11.59
C SER A 495 -6.79 7.00 -11.01
N CYS A 496 -7.07 8.26 -10.64
CA CYS A 496 -6.07 9.17 -10.09
C CYS A 496 -6.67 10.24 -9.18
N ILE A 497 -5.80 10.87 -8.40
CA ILE A 497 -6.11 12.00 -7.52
C ILE A 497 -5.02 13.07 -7.67
N CYS A 498 -5.39 14.33 -7.54
CA CYS A 498 -4.45 15.44 -7.34
C CYS A 498 -5.03 16.51 -6.39
N THR A 499 -4.20 17.43 -5.92
CA THR A 499 -4.62 18.64 -5.19
C THR A 499 -3.87 19.84 -5.76
N ASN A 500 -4.49 21.01 -5.70
CA ASN A 500 -3.85 22.26 -6.06
C ASN A 500 -2.80 22.62 -4.98
N PRO A 501 -1.53 22.92 -5.33
CA PRO A 501 -0.47 23.15 -4.35
C PRO A 501 -0.67 24.43 -3.53
N THR A 502 -1.02 25.55 -4.17
CA THR A 502 -1.07 26.89 -3.56
C THR A 502 -2.36 27.20 -2.81
N SER A 503 -3.46 26.51 -3.10
CA SER A 503 -4.73 26.66 -2.40
C SER A 503 -4.64 26.23 -0.94
N GLN A 504 -5.00 27.08 0.02
CA GLN A 504 -5.05 26.71 1.44
C GLN A 504 -6.16 25.68 1.79
N LYS A 505 -7.12 25.43 0.89
CA LYS A 505 -8.27 24.54 1.16
C LYS A 505 -7.87 23.06 1.00
N ASN A 506 -8.39 22.19 1.87
CA ASN A 506 -8.26 20.73 1.78
C ASN A 506 -9.23 20.14 0.75
N VAL A 507 -9.08 20.60 -0.49
CA VAL A 507 -9.83 20.14 -1.66
C VAL A 507 -8.99 19.15 -2.46
N ILE A 508 -9.60 18.02 -2.83
CA ILE A 508 -9.04 17.06 -3.77
C ILE A 508 -9.77 17.13 -5.11
N TYR A 509 -9.08 16.70 -6.16
CA TYR A 509 -9.62 16.49 -7.49
C TYR A 509 -9.52 14.99 -7.78
N ILE A 510 -10.67 14.33 -7.94
CA ILE A 510 -10.81 12.88 -8.12
C ILE A 510 -11.08 12.61 -9.59
N GLY A 511 -10.16 11.96 -10.30
CA GLY A 511 -10.31 11.63 -11.73
C GLY A 511 -10.69 10.16 -11.90
N ASN A 512 -11.63 9.87 -12.81
CA ASN A 512 -12.09 8.51 -13.04
C ASN A 512 -12.05 8.05 -14.50
N GLU A 513 -12.15 6.72 -14.68
CA GLU A 513 -12.15 6.06 -16.00
C GLU A 513 -13.36 6.47 -16.88
N ASN A 514 -14.42 7.06 -16.31
CA ASN A 514 -15.57 7.54 -17.08
C ASN A 514 -15.40 8.97 -17.65
N GLY A 515 -14.29 9.65 -17.35
CA GLY A 515 -14.04 11.03 -17.76
C GLY A 515 -14.60 12.09 -16.81
N LEU A 516 -15.00 11.70 -15.60
CA LEU A 516 -15.44 12.62 -14.55
C LEU A 516 -14.23 13.12 -13.74
N ILE A 517 -14.21 14.41 -13.43
CA ILE A 517 -13.39 14.98 -12.36
C ILE A 517 -14.33 15.53 -11.29
N GLU A 518 -14.34 14.92 -10.12
CA GLU A 518 -15.05 15.43 -8.95
C GLU A 518 -14.13 16.31 -8.11
N ILE A 519 -14.58 17.51 -7.75
CA ILE A 519 -13.87 18.44 -6.87
C ILE A 519 -14.53 18.35 -5.50
N PHE A 520 -13.82 17.85 -4.49
CA PHE A 520 -14.39 17.47 -3.19
C PHE A 520 -13.68 18.16 -2.02
N ASP A 521 -14.43 18.75 -1.10
CA ASP A 521 -13.96 19.40 0.13
C ASP A 521 -14.11 18.41 1.29
N PHE A 522 -12.98 17.84 1.74
CA PHE A 522 -12.97 16.78 2.74
C PHE A 522 -13.27 17.28 4.15
N ASP A 523 -12.90 18.52 4.50
CA ASP A 523 -13.18 19.06 5.83
C ASP A 523 -14.68 19.35 6.02
N LYS A 524 -15.38 19.73 4.95
CA LYS A 524 -16.84 19.96 4.96
C LYS A 524 -17.67 18.74 4.58
N ASN A 525 -17.04 17.66 4.11
CA ASN A 525 -17.69 16.49 3.52
C ASN A 525 -18.75 16.89 2.48
N VAL A 526 -18.33 17.62 1.43
CA VAL A 526 -19.20 18.00 0.30
C VAL A 526 -18.44 18.01 -1.02
N LYS A 527 -19.12 17.55 -2.07
CA LYS A 527 -18.76 17.86 -3.46
C LYS A 527 -18.93 19.35 -3.71
N VAL A 528 -17.90 19.99 -4.25
CA VAL A 528 -17.84 21.42 -4.58
C VAL A 528 -18.24 21.65 -6.03
N HIS A 529 -17.71 20.84 -6.96
CA HIS A 529 -17.95 20.97 -8.39
C HIS A 529 -17.69 19.64 -9.11
N THR A 530 -18.03 19.59 -10.40
CA THR A 530 -17.76 18.44 -11.28
C THR A 530 -17.36 18.94 -12.67
N ILE A 531 -16.39 18.30 -13.30
CA ILE A 531 -15.99 18.54 -14.70
C ILE A 531 -16.20 17.22 -15.46
N CYS A 532 -16.75 17.29 -16.68
CA CYS A 532 -17.01 16.11 -17.51
C CYS A 532 -16.23 16.19 -18.83
N LEU A 533 -15.25 15.29 -18.98
CA LEU A 533 -14.41 15.14 -20.17
C LEU A 533 -14.98 14.00 -21.02
N ALA A 534 -16.06 14.31 -21.75
CA ALA A 534 -16.94 13.35 -22.45
C ALA A 534 -16.19 12.14 -23.07
N SER A 535 -16.41 10.95 -22.48
CA SER A 535 -15.85 9.66 -22.90
C SER A 535 -14.31 9.57 -22.99
N LYS A 536 -13.57 10.44 -22.29
CA LYS A 536 -12.11 10.34 -22.17
C LYS A 536 -11.75 9.68 -20.85
N GLU A 537 -11.31 8.43 -20.89
CA GLU A 537 -10.83 7.73 -19.70
C GLU A 537 -9.60 8.45 -19.11
N ILE A 538 -9.75 9.05 -17.92
CA ILE A 538 -8.68 9.81 -17.24
C ILE A 538 -7.71 8.82 -16.60
N VAL A 539 -6.42 9.13 -16.64
CA VAL A 539 -5.34 8.28 -16.14
C VAL A 539 -4.40 9.04 -15.20
N SER A 540 -4.11 10.29 -15.52
CA SER A 540 -3.18 11.13 -14.76
C SER A 540 -3.73 12.54 -14.63
N MET A 541 -3.45 13.19 -13.50
CA MET A 541 -3.75 14.60 -13.26
C MET A 541 -2.64 15.23 -12.44
N VAL A 542 -2.26 16.45 -12.78
CA VAL A 542 -1.27 17.23 -12.03
C VAL A 542 -1.59 18.72 -12.14
N PHE A 543 -1.35 19.48 -11.08
CA PHE A 543 -1.40 20.94 -11.12
C PHE A 543 -0.05 21.50 -11.52
N SER A 544 -0.04 22.69 -12.12
CA SER A 544 1.18 23.51 -12.19
C SER A 544 1.60 23.95 -10.77
N ASN A 545 2.86 24.28 -10.57
CA ASN A 545 3.42 24.61 -9.26
C ASN A 545 2.81 25.90 -8.68
N GLY A 546 2.47 26.88 -9.52
CA GLY A 546 1.67 28.06 -9.14
C GLY A 546 0.20 27.74 -8.81
N GLY A 547 -0.31 26.59 -9.24
CA GLY A 547 -1.68 26.13 -9.02
C GLY A 547 -2.73 26.74 -9.95
N ASP A 548 -2.37 27.59 -10.90
CA ASP A 548 -3.34 28.20 -11.82
C ASP A 548 -3.94 27.19 -12.82
N ILE A 549 -3.18 26.15 -13.18
CA ILE A 549 -3.52 25.21 -14.26
C ILE A 549 -3.63 23.79 -13.70
N LEU A 550 -4.75 23.13 -14.02
CA LEU A 550 -4.93 21.68 -13.89
C LEU A 550 -4.66 21.01 -15.25
N CYS A 551 -3.68 20.12 -15.29
CA CYS A 551 -3.41 19.26 -16.44
C CYS A 551 -4.03 17.87 -16.24
N VAL A 552 -4.69 17.36 -17.28
CA VAL A 552 -5.37 16.05 -17.29
C VAL A 552 -4.89 15.21 -18.47
N GLY A 553 -4.43 13.99 -18.18
CA GLY A 553 -3.90 13.02 -19.14
C GLY A 553 -4.80 11.80 -19.26
N CYS A 554 -5.10 11.41 -20.50
CA CYS A 554 -6.09 10.39 -20.82
C CYS A 554 -5.47 9.11 -21.40
N LYS A 555 -6.14 7.98 -21.21
CA LYS A 555 -5.78 6.65 -21.78
C LYS A 555 -5.70 6.64 -23.30
N CYS A 556 -6.53 7.46 -23.94
CA CYS A 556 -6.62 7.61 -25.39
C CYS A 556 -5.60 8.61 -26.00
N GLY A 557 -4.59 9.04 -25.23
CA GLY A 557 -3.53 9.95 -25.70
C GLY A 557 -3.90 11.44 -25.76
N PHE A 558 -5.08 11.80 -25.25
CA PHE A 558 -5.46 13.19 -25.05
C PHE A 558 -4.78 13.80 -23.82
N ILE A 559 -4.41 15.06 -23.92
CA ILE A 559 -4.08 15.96 -22.82
C ILE A 559 -5.02 17.17 -22.84
N GLN A 560 -5.40 17.68 -21.67
CA GLN A 560 -6.16 18.92 -21.52
C GLN A 560 -5.57 19.78 -20.41
N LEU A 561 -5.51 21.09 -20.64
CA LEU A 561 -5.21 22.09 -19.62
C LEU A 561 -6.47 22.90 -19.32
N ILE A 562 -6.79 22.95 -18.04
CA ILE A 562 -8.00 23.54 -17.47
C ILE A 562 -7.55 24.66 -16.53
N LYS A 563 -8.19 25.84 -16.61
CA LYS A 563 -7.89 26.91 -15.64
C LYS A 563 -8.57 26.64 -14.30
N THR A 564 -7.95 27.05 -13.21
CA THR A 564 -8.48 26.81 -11.86
C THR A 564 -9.52 27.84 -11.43
N ASP A 565 -9.53 29.03 -12.04
CA ASP A 565 -10.46 30.13 -11.72
C ASP A 565 -11.89 29.88 -12.24
N ASN A 566 -12.02 29.41 -13.49
CA ASN A 566 -13.31 29.20 -14.15
C ASN A 566 -13.60 27.75 -14.59
N LEU A 567 -12.64 26.83 -14.41
CA LEU A 567 -12.72 25.41 -14.77
C LEU A 567 -12.92 25.14 -16.28
N GLU A 568 -12.63 26.11 -17.15
CA GLU A 568 -12.67 25.94 -18.61
C GLU A 568 -11.38 25.31 -19.16
N THR A 569 -11.52 24.44 -20.17
CA THR A 569 -10.37 23.94 -20.95
C THR A 569 -9.90 25.02 -21.91
N PHE A 570 -8.65 25.48 -21.77
CA PHE A 570 -8.04 26.47 -22.67
C PHE A 570 -7.06 25.84 -23.68
N PHE A 571 -6.52 24.66 -23.39
CA PHE A 571 -5.67 23.89 -24.29
C PHE A 571 -6.08 22.42 -24.30
N SER A 572 -6.07 21.79 -25.47
CA SER A 572 -6.31 20.35 -25.64
C SER A 572 -5.49 19.85 -26.83
N SER A 573 -4.73 18.76 -26.63
CA SER A 573 -4.03 18.07 -27.73
C SER A 573 -4.22 16.56 -27.68
N LYS A 574 -3.94 15.90 -28.81
CA LYS A 574 -3.85 14.44 -28.96
C LYS A 574 -2.55 14.04 -29.69
N ASP A 575 -1.45 14.71 -29.36
CA ASP A 575 -0.12 14.41 -29.89
C ASP A 575 0.38 13.01 -29.49
N MET A 576 -0.09 12.47 -28.36
CA MET A 576 0.28 11.15 -27.85
C MET A 576 -0.58 10.07 -28.51
N LYS A 577 0.05 8.95 -28.92
CA LYS A 577 -0.66 7.76 -29.45
C LYS A 577 -1.03 6.74 -28.37
N TYR A 578 -0.40 6.83 -27.20
CA TYR A 578 -0.49 5.89 -26.09
C TYR A 578 -1.16 6.54 -24.86
N GLN A 579 -1.43 5.74 -23.83
CA GLN A 579 -1.91 6.21 -22.53
C GLN A 579 -0.94 7.22 -21.90
N VAL A 580 -1.46 8.39 -21.48
CA VAL A 580 -0.67 9.41 -20.76
C VAL A 580 -0.55 8.99 -19.30
N THR A 581 0.57 8.35 -18.96
CA THR A 581 0.86 7.78 -17.64
C THR A 581 1.48 8.81 -16.69
N TYR A 582 2.47 9.56 -17.17
CA TYR A 582 3.21 10.54 -16.40
C TYR A 582 2.94 11.96 -16.90
N LEU A 583 2.70 12.88 -15.97
CA LEU A 583 2.55 14.32 -16.21
C LEU A 583 3.39 15.08 -15.20
N TYR A 584 4.26 15.97 -15.68
CA TYR A 584 5.13 16.79 -14.84
C TYR A 584 5.33 18.19 -15.42
N PHE A 585 5.14 19.22 -14.61
CA PHE A 585 5.56 20.59 -14.92
C PHE A 585 7.02 20.80 -14.48
N SER A 586 7.76 21.67 -15.14
CA SER A 586 9.05 22.17 -14.63
C SER A 586 8.86 23.00 -13.36
N GLU A 587 9.90 23.11 -12.53
CA GLU A 587 9.91 23.91 -11.29
C GLU A 587 9.48 25.39 -11.47
N ASP A 588 9.52 25.91 -12.70
CA ASP A 588 9.14 27.27 -13.09
C ASP A 588 7.89 27.35 -14.00
N ASP A 589 7.12 26.27 -14.10
CA ASP A 589 5.88 26.14 -14.90
C ASP A 589 6.03 26.48 -16.41
N LYS A 590 7.25 26.50 -16.97
CA LYS A 590 7.47 26.79 -18.41
C LYS A 590 7.40 25.59 -19.33
N ILE A 591 7.59 24.39 -18.79
CA ILE A 591 7.55 23.13 -19.52
C ILE A 591 6.52 22.21 -18.88
N LEU A 592 5.84 21.43 -19.71
CA LEU A 592 4.96 20.35 -19.32
C LEU A 592 5.33 19.10 -20.12
N ILE A 593 5.64 18.03 -19.39
CA ILE A 593 5.92 16.71 -19.96
C ILE A 593 4.67 15.85 -19.89
N SER A 594 4.40 15.13 -20.98
CA SER A 594 3.40 14.07 -21.07
C SER A 594 4.07 12.81 -21.59
N SER A 595 4.20 11.78 -20.76
CA SER A 595 4.83 10.52 -21.16
C SER A 595 3.92 9.31 -20.94
N SER A 596 4.01 8.32 -21.84
CA SER A 596 3.45 6.99 -21.61
C SER A 596 4.47 6.11 -20.89
N ARG A 597 3.99 5.01 -20.29
CA ARG A 597 4.87 4.03 -19.65
C ARG A 597 5.98 3.48 -20.56
N ASN A 598 5.74 3.39 -21.87
CA ASN A 598 6.69 2.84 -22.85
C ASN A 598 7.71 3.89 -23.34
N ALA A 599 8.16 4.79 -22.47
CA ALA A 599 9.13 5.87 -22.73
C ALA A 599 8.87 6.75 -23.98
N ASN A 600 7.62 6.81 -24.45
CA ASN A 600 7.20 7.78 -25.47
C ASN A 600 6.82 9.07 -24.73
N MET A 601 7.33 10.21 -25.17
CA MET A 601 7.26 11.46 -24.40
C MET A 601 6.99 12.66 -25.32
N ILE A 602 6.20 13.61 -24.83
CA ILE A 602 5.93 14.89 -25.51
C ILE A 602 6.22 16.01 -24.53
N ILE A 603 6.92 17.02 -25.03
CA ILE A 603 7.26 18.25 -24.34
C ILE A 603 6.35 19.34 -24.91
N TYR A 604 5.57 19.98 -24.06
CA TYR A 604 4.89 21.25 -24.34
C TYR A 604 5.65 22.37 -23.63
N LYS A 605 5.65 23.58 -24.20
CA LYS A 605 6.24 24.76 -23.58
C LYS A 605 5.31 25.96 -23.60
N ASN A 606 5.50 26.85 -22.64
CA ASN A 606 5.00 28.20 -22.68
C ASN A 606 6.19 29.19 -22.72
N GLU A 607 6.26 29.96 -23.79
CA GLU A 607 7.29 30.99 -24.00
C GLU A 607 6.88 32.35 -23.44
N ASN A 608 5.56 32.58 -23.29
CA ASN A 608 4.99 33.86 -22.90
C ASN A 608 4.98 34.01 -21.37
N CYS A 609 6.07 34.57 -20.84
CA CYS A 609 6.22 34.83 -19.40
C CYS A 609 5.20 35.86 -18.84
N ALA A 610 4.37 36.49 -19.68
CA ALA A 610 3.28 37.38 -19.25
C ALA A 610 1.88 36.73 -19.34
N ASN A 611 1.76 35.52 -19.92
CA ASN A 611 0.50 34.79 -20.04
C ASN A 611 0.73 33.30 -19.73
N PRO A 612 0.40 32.80 -18.52
CA PRO A 612 0.63 31.39 -18.16
C PRO A 612 -0.18 30.40 -19.00
N PHE A 613 -1.17 30.85 -19.78
CA PHE A 613 -2.08 30.00 -20.56
C PHE A 613 -1.66 29.78 -22.04
N GLU A 614 -0.53 30.33 -22.52
CA GLU A 614 -0.13 30.22 -23.94
C GLU A 614 0.71 28.96 -24.27
N TRP A 615 0.16 27.79 -23.99
CA TRP A 615 0.85 26.51 -24.19
C TRP A 615 0.88 26.01 -25.63
N LYS A 616 2.04 25.50 -26.06
CA LYS A 616 2.29 24.99 -27.42
C LYS A 616 3.04 23.66 -27.39
N PHE A 617 2.80 22.81 -28.39
CA PHE A 617 3.64 21.63 -28.65
C PHE A 617 5.09 22.07 -28.95
N ALA A 618 6.07 21.44 -28.31
CA ALA A 618 7.48 21.76 -28.47
C ALA A 618 8.25 20.62 -29.15
N TYR A 619 8.22 19.42 -28.58
CA TYR A 619 9.01 18.28 -29.04
C TYR A 619 8.30 16.94 -28.80
N ARG A 620 8.61 15.92 -29.61
CA ARG A 620 8.10 14.54 -29.45
C ARG A 620 9.23 13.54 -29.54
N ILE A 621 9.33 12.70 -28.52
CA ILE A 621 10.28 11.60 -28.38
C ILE A 621 9.50 10.30 -28.57
N VAL A 622 9.88 9.52 -29.59
CA VAL A 622 9.27 8.23 -29.90
C VAL A 622 10.28 7.13 -29.55
N ASN A 623 9.91 6.23 -28.64
CA ASN A 623 10.75 5.11 -28.25
C ASN A 623 10.38 3.87 -29.09
N SER A 624 11.38 3.34 -29.81
CA SER A 624 11.32 2.11 -30.61
C SER A 624 11.79 0.86 -29.86
N ASN A 625 12.49 1.02 -28.74
CA ASN A 625 13.37 -0.02 -28.17
C ASN A 625 12.67 -0.84 -27.07
N ASN A 626 11.33 -0.84 -27.04
CA ASN A 626 10.48 -1.47 -26.02
C ASN A 626 10.76 -1.08 -24.55
N ILE A 627 11.61 -0.08 -24.30
CA ILE A 627 11.94 0.42 -22.96
C ILE A 627 10.67 0.87 -22.21
N THR A 628 10.51 0.42 -20.98
CA THR A 628 9.43 0.80 -20.07
C THR A 628 9.98 1.58 -18.86
N PHE A 629 9.39 2.74 -18.59
CA PHE A 629 9.69 3.51 -17.38
C PHE A 629 9.05 2.85 -16.15
N THR A 630 9.79 2.85 -15.05
CA THR A 630 9.27 2.65 -13.70
C THR A 630 8.84 3.97 -13.09
N ASP A 631 9.65 5.03 -13.26
CA ASP A 631 9.34 6.40 -12.84
C ASP A 631 10.06 7.45 -13.72
N LEU A 632 9.66 8.72 -13.58
CA LEU A 632 10.10 9.86 -14.38
C LEU A 632 10.10 11.14 -13.52
N ASN A 633 11.11 12.00 -13.69
CA ASN A 633 11.15 13.34 -13.07
C ASN A 633 11.76 14.38 -14.03
N ILE A 634 11.58 15.67 -13.76
CA ILE A 634 12.22 16.80 -14.44
C ILE A 634 12.96 17.67 -13.43
N VAL A 635 14.20 18.04 -13.76
CA VAL A 635 15.04 18.92 -12.96
C VAL A 635 15.53 20.07 -13.82
N LYS A 636 15.56 21.29 -13.26
CA LYS A 636 16.17 22.45 -13.91
C LYS A 636 17.64 22.55 -13.52
N GLU A 637 18.51 22.81 -14.49
CA GLU A 637 19.94 22.94 -14.22
C GLU A 637 20.25 24.33 -13.62
N ILE A 638 20.75 24.38 -12.38
CA ILE A 638 21.04 25.64 -11.66
C ILE A 638 21.99 26.55 -12.47
N HIS A 639 23.02 25.97 -13.09
CA HIS A 639 24.06 26.71 -13.81
C HIS A 639 23.64 27.13 -15.24
N LYS A 640 22.64 26.47 -15.84
CA LYS A 640 22.19 26.73 -17.22
C LYS A 640 20.68 27.03 -17.26
N LYS A 641 20.33 28.31 -17.14
CA LYS A 641 18.94 28.84 -17.03
C LYS A 641 17.88 28.29 -18.02
N ASN A 642 18.31 27.76 -19.17
CA ASN A 642 17.44 27.29 -20.26
C ASN A 642 17.55 25.78 -20.53
N LEU A 643 18.39 25.04 -19.80
CA LEU A 643 18.50 23.58 -19.94
C LEU A 643 17.68 22.88 -18.85
N TYR A 644 16.93 21.88 -19.27
CA TYR A 644 16.11 21.03 -18.41
C TYR A 644 16.53 19.58 -18.61
N ILE A 645 16.70 18.86 -17.51
CA ILE A 645 17.13 17.46 -17.50
C ILE A 645 15.91 16.63 -17.10
N ILE A 646 15.35 15.89 -18.05
CA ILE A 646 14.30 14.92 -17.77
C ILE A 646 14.98 13.58 -17.47
N VAL A 647 14.68 12.99 -16.32
CA VAL A 647 15.32 11.78 -15.80
C VAL A 647 14.27 10.68 -15.73
N GLY A 648 14.36 9.68 -16.61
CA GLY A 648 13.52 8.48 -16.56
C GLY A 648 14.32 7.28 -16.06
N ILE A 649 13.76 6.51 -15.13
CA ILE A 649 14.33 5.21 -14.71
C ILE A 649 13.52 4.07 -15.33
N THR A 650 14.20 2.97 -15.63
CA THR A 650 13.64 1.86 -16.42
C THR A 650 13.69 0.53 -15.70
N ASP A 651 12.76 -0.36 -16.03
CA ASP A 651 12.77 -1.74 -15.55
C ASP A 651 14.04 -2.52 -15.96
N ASN A 652 14.61 -2.21 -17.12
CA ASN A 652 15.87 -2.80 -17.58
C ASN A 652 17.16 -2.23 -16.95
N ARG A 653 17.06 -1.54 -15.80
CA ARG A 653 18.16 -1.06 -14.93
C ARG A 653 18.97 0.16 -15.42
N TYR A 654 18.39 0.99 -16.29
CA TYR A 654 19.01 2.22 -16.79
C TYR A 654 18.36 3.49 -16.20
N ILE A 655 19.17 4.55 -16.11
CA ILE A 655 18.71 5.93 -16.11
C ILE A 655 18.85 6.47 -17.54
N ILE A 656 17.83 7.16 -18.02
CA ILE A 656 17.83 7.89 -19.29
C ILE A 656 17.68 9.38 -18.99
N PHE A 657 18.69 10.16 -19.38
CA PHE A 657 18.67 11.62 -19.30
C PHE A 657 18.33 12.20 -20.66
N TYR A 658 17.24 12.97 -20.72
CA TYR A 658 16.87 13.79 -21.87
C TYR A 658 17.21 15.25 -21.53
N HIS A 659 18.29 15.77 -22.10
CA HIS A 659 18.71 17.17 -21.93
C HIS A 659 18.00 18.01 -22.99
N TYR A 660 17.05 18.84 -22.57
CA TYR A 660 16.25 19.71 -23.44
C TYR A 660 16.70 21.17 -23.34
N ASP A 661 17.08 21.76 -24.47
CA ASP A 661 17.34 23.21 -24.59
C ASP A 661 16.03 23.91 -24.99
N PHE A 662 15.52 24.76 -24.10
CA PHE A 662 14.26 25.50 -24.29
C PHE A 662 14.29 26.52 -25.44
N LEU A 663 15.47 27.09 -25.75
CA LEU A 663 15.66 28.04 -26.84
C LEU A 663 15.85 27.33 -28.18
N GLN A 664 16.73 26.32 -28.23
CA GLN A 664 17.01 25.57 -29.47
C GLN A 664 15.91 24.56 -29.80
N ASN A 665 15.07 24.21 -28.84
CA ASN A 665 14.00 23.21 -28.95
C ASN A 665 14.51 21.84 -29.45
N ASN A 666 15.68 21.43 -28.97
CA ASN A 666 16.29 20.14 -29.25
C ASN A 666 16.42 19.30 -27.98
N VAL A 667 16.58 17.98 -28.15
CA VAL A 667 16.80 17.02 -27.06
C VAL A 667 18.05 16.21 -27.40
N SER A 668 19.00 16.11 -26.46
CA SER A 668 20.04 15.08 -26.50
C SER A 668 19.74 14.01 -25.44
N ILE A 669 20.08 12.76 -25.74
CA ILE A 669 19.71 11.60 -24.91
C ILE A 669 21.00 10.87 -24.49
N SER A 670 21.15 10.63 -23.19
CA SER A 670 22.24 9.78 -22.66
C SER A 670 21.69 8.70 -21.73
N TYR A 671 22.22 7.49 -21.87
CA TYR A 671 21.85 6.31 -21.08
C TYR A 671 22.98 6.00 -20.08
N LEU A 672 22.62 5.58 -18.86
CA LEU A 672 23.58 5.18 -17.82
C LEU A 672 23.03 3.96 -17.06
N PRO A 673 23.75 2.82 -16.97
CA PRO A 673 23.36 1.73 -16.09
C PRO A 673 23.55 2.17 -14.63
N ILE A 674 22.57 1.87 -13.76
CA ILE A 674 22.60 2.26 -12.33
C ILE A 674 22.60 1.06 -11.38
N GLU A 675 22.13 -0.09 -11.85
CA GLU A 675 22.01 -1.33 -11.09
C GLU A 675 22.48 -2.52 -11.92
N GLN A 676 23.13 -3.50 -11.28
CA GLN A 676 23.40 -4.80 -11.91
C GLN A 676 22.24 -5.78 -11.74
N ILE A 677 21.72 -5.93 -10.51
CA ILE A 677 20.77 -7.01 -10.19
C ILE A 677 19.34 -6.47 -10.19
N TYR A 678 19.03 -5.52 -9.30
CA TYR A 678 17.68 -5.09 -8.96
C TYR A 678 17.16 -3.97 -9.87
N ALA A 679 15.88 -3.93 -10.22
CA ALA A 679 15.35 -2.80 -10.97
C ALA A 679 15.22 -1.52 -10.10
N PRO A 680 15.42 -0.32 -10.65
CA PRO A 680 15.10 0.94 -9.97
C PRO A 680 13.57 1.16 -9.94
N THR A 681 13.02 1.52 -8.78
CA THR A 681 11.58 1.47 -8.51
C THR A 681 10.86 2.83 -8.47
N CYS A 682 11.51 3.87 -7.94
CA CYS A 682 11.00 5.25 -7.92
C CYS A 682 12.12 6.29 -7.73
N LEU A 683 11.82 7.53 -8.12
CA LEU A 683 12.70 8.71 -7.97
C LEU A 683 12.24 9.62 -6.83
N SER A 684 13.17 10.43 -6.30
CA SER A 684 12.85 11.60 -5.48
C SER A 684 12.56 12.84 -6.32
N GLN A 685 12.06 13.88 -5.65
CA GLN A 685 12.18 15.26 -6.11
C GLN A 685 13.66 15.71 -6.14
N ASN A 686 13.95 16.85 -6.76
CA ASN A 686 15.27 17.50 -6.74
C ASN A 686 15.64 17.91 -5.30
N LEU A 687 16.74 17.37 -4.76
CA LEU A 687 17.23 17.63 -3.40
C LEU A 687 18.63 18.26 -3.45
N CYS A 688 19.03 18.98 -2.39
CA CYS A 688 20.38 19.52 -2.28
C CYS A 688 21.16 18.91 -1.10
N PHE A 689 22.30 18.28 -1.42
CA PHE A 689 23.21 17.62 -0.48
C PHE A 689 24.63 18.17 -0.68
N TYR A 690 25.23 18.74 0.37
CA TYR A 690 26.49 19.51 0.31
C TYR A 690 26.56 20.46 -0.91
N ASP A 691 25.49 21.26 -1.07
CA ASP A 691 25.28 22.24 -2.16
C ASP A 691 25.32 21.72 -3.61
N ARG A 692 25.19 20.39 -3.81
CA ARG A 692 25.01 19.73 -5.12
C ARG A 692 23.56 19.27 -5.36
N GLN A 693 23.13 19.23 -6.63
CA GLN A 693 21.81 18.71 -7.03
C GLN A 693 21.81 17.17 -7.04
N VAL A 694 20.98 16.56 -6.20
CA VAL A 694 20.93 15.11 -5.98
C VAL A 694 19.51 14.57 -6.18
N LEU A 695 19.42 13.40 -6.82
CA LEU A 695 18.21 12.56 -6.82
C LEU A 695 18.47 11.30 -6.00
N CYS A 696 17.52 10.91 -5.15
CA CYS A 696 17.51 9.60 -4.52
C CYS A 696 16.77 8.61 -5.43
N ILE A 697 17.37 7.45 -5.67
CA ILE A 697 16.84 6.36 -6.48
C ILE A 697 16.64 5.16 -5.56
N CYS A 698 15.43 4.61 -5.50
CA CYS A 698 15.14 3.37 -4.77
C CYS A 698 15.21 2.16 -5.73
N ASN A 699 15.51 0.97 -5.20
CA ASN A 699 15.51 -0.28 -5.97
C ASN A 699 14.65 -1.40 -5.32
N GLU A 700 14.60 -2.56 -5.97
CA GLU A 700 13.84 -3.73 -5.48
C GLU A 700 14.43 -4.43 -4.25
N ALA A 701 15.71 -4.19 -3.95
CA ALA A 701 16.37 -4.64 -2.71
C ALA A 701 16.32 -3.60 -1.59
N SER A 702 15.40 -2.64 -1.66
CA SER A 702 15.23 -1.58 -0.65
C SER A 702 16.50 -0.73 -0.39
N LYS A 703 17.46 -0.70 -1.32
CA LYS A 703 18.60 0.22 -1.29
C LYS A 703 18.16 1.59 -1.85
N ILE A 704 18.54 2.68 -1.18
CA ILE A 704 18.51 4.05 -1.71
C ILE A 704 19.92 4.42 -2.16
N ARG A 705 20.04 4.84 -3.42
CA ARG A 705 21.25 5.48 -3.97
C ARG A 705 21.01 6.98 -4.09
N PHE A 706 21.85 7.79 -3.46
CA PHE A 706 21.92 9.24 -3.67
C PHE A 706 22.80 9.48 -4.90
N PHE A 707 22.26 10.10 -5.94
CA PHE A 707 22.89 10.28 -7.24
C PHE A 707 23.07 11.77 -7.57
N ASP A 708 24.31 12.22 -7.75
CA ASP A 708 24.63 13.62 -8.12
C ASP A 708 24.43 13.82 -9.63
N LEU A 709 23.59 14.80 -9.99
CA LEU A 709 23.25 15.12 -11.37
C LEU A 709 24.40 15.77 -12.15
N GLU A 710 25.34 16.44 -11.48
CA GLU A 710 26.48 17.07 -12.15
C GLU A 710 27.55 16.03 -12.52
N THR A 711 28.02 15.24 -11.56
CA THR A 711 29.05 14.21 -11.81
C THR A 711 28.50 12.94 -12.44
N LYS A 712 27.18 12.71 -12.37
CA LYS A 712 26.49 11.46 -12.75
C LYS A 712 27.01 10.23 -12.00
N LYS A 713 27.44 10.40 -10.75
CA LYS A 713 27.93 9.32 -9.87
C LYS A 713 27.08 9.20 -8.60
N ILE A 714 27.11 8.03 -7.98
CA ILE A 714 26.49 7.77 -6.67
C ILE A 714 27.38 8.36 -5.58
N VAL A 715 26.78 9.05 -4.62
CA VAL A 715 27.49 9.81 -3.57
C VAL A 715 27.18 9.32 -2.14
N LYS A 716 26.11 8.53 -1.96
CA LYS A 716 25.76 7.85 -0.71
C LYS A 716 24.84 6.66 -0.99
N THR A 717 25.03 5.53 -0.32
CA THR A 717 24.11 4.37 -0.40
C THR A 717 23.57 4.01 0.98
N VAL A 718 22.26 3.79 1.10
CA VAL A 718 21.59 3.40 2.35
C VAL A 718 20.71 2.17 2.09
N HIS A 719 20.97 1.06 2.78
CA HIS A 719 20.13 -0.13 2.75
C HIS A 719 19.00 0.04 3.79
N LEU A 720 17.73 0.16 3.35
CA LEU A 720 16.59 0.36 4.25
C LEU A 720 16.21 -0.94 4.98
N PRO A 721 15.65 -0.87 6.21
CA PRO A 721 15.23 -2.04 7.00
C PRO A 721 13.97 -2.75 6.47
N PHE A 722 13.69 -2.68 5.17
CA PHE A 722 12.46 -3.15 4.53
C PHE A 722 12.72 -4.42 3.70
N ARG A 723 13.01 -5.54 4.38
CA ARG A 723 13.14 -6.88 3.75
C ARG A 723 11.87 -7.17 2.92
N GLU A 724 12.07 -7.66 1.70
CA GLU A 724 11.03 -8.04 0.71
C GLU A 724 10.01 -6.94 0.29
N LYS A 725 10.18 -5.67 0.70
CA LYS A 725 9.16 -4.62 0.54
C LYS A 725 9.66 -3.41 -0.23
N ASN A 726 9.62 -3.53 -1.55
CA ASN A 726 10.12 -2.54 -2.51
C ASN A 726 9.41 -1.18 -2.31
N VAL A 727 10.19 -0.11 -2.14
CA VAL A 727 9.66 1.27 -2.13
C VAL A 727 9.08 1.60 -3.51
N LYS A 728 7.88 2.21 -3.55
CA LYS A 728 7.18 2.65 -4.77
C LYS A 728 6.98 4.16 -4.87
N LYS A 729 7.13 4.91 -3.76
CA LYS A 729 7.17 6.38 -3.77
C LYS A 729 7.94 6.88 -2.55
N PHE A 730 8.69 7.97 -2.73
CA PHE A 730 9.46 8.64 -1.68
C PHE A 730 9.18 10.14 -1.74
N LEU A 731 8.73 10.73 -0.63
CA LEU A 731 8.23 12.12 -0.58
C LEU A 731 8.73 12.85 0.67
N PRO A 732 9.27 14.08 0.56
CA PRO A 732 9.40 14.96 1.72
C PRO A 732 8.00 15.40 2.21
N LEU A 733 7.82 15.50 3.53
CA LEU A 733 6.67 16.19 4.11
C LEU A 733 6.99 17.68 4.26
N THR A 734 6.59 18.49 3.29
CA THR A 734 6.78 19.94 3.34
C THR A 734 5.93 20.57 4.45
N GLY A 735 6.59 21.32 5.34
CA GLY A 735 5.97 21.80 6.58
C GLY A 735 6.86 22.63 7.51
N TYR A 736 7.87 23.31 6.96
CA TYR A 736 8.67 24.32 7.67
C TYR A 736 8.78 25.57 6.79
N GLY A 737 8.60 26.75 7.41
CA GLY A 737 8.45 28.02 6.69
C GLY A 737 7.74 29.14 7.48
N GLU A 738 7.12 28.82 8.62
CA GLU A 738 6.48 29.80 9.52
C GLU A 738 7.15 29.84 10.90
N ASP A 739 8.33 30.44 10.97
CA ASP A 739 8.85 31.06 12.21
C ASP A 739 9.74 32.29 11.94
N ALA A 740 9.71 32.81 10.70
CA ALA A 740 10.30 34.09 10.35
C ALA A 740 9.35 35.22 10.80
N THR A 741 9.50 35.69 12.04
CA THR A 741 8.74 36.85 12.55
C THR A 741 8.88 38.03 11.61
N VAL A 742 7.77 38.55 11.09
CA VAL A 742 7.74 39.60 10.06
C VAL A 742 8.08 40.97 10.65
N THR A 743 9.36 41.20 10.92
CA THR A 743 9.91 42.55 11.12
C THR A 743 10.06 43.22 9.75
N HIS A 744 9.10 44.08 9.39
CA HIS A 744 9.12 44.84 8.14
C HIS A 744 10.34 45.79 8.08
N ALA A 745 11.41 45.33 7.43
CA ALA A 745 12.57 46.14 7.05
C ALA A 745 12.83 45.96 5.54
N ALA A 746 12.44 46.94 4.73
CA ALA A 746 12.55 46.84 3.28
C ALA A 746 14.00 46.96 2.80
N ASN A 747 14.52 45.92 2.16
CA ASN A 747 15.71 46.01 1.30
C ASN A 747 15.67 44.90 0.23
N ASN A 748 15.41 45.29 -1.02
CA ASN A 748 15.29 44.35 -2.14
C ASN A 748 16.65 43.79 -2.55
N LYS A 749 16.88 42.50 -2.26
CA LYS A 749 17.73 41.62 -3.07
C LYS A 749 16.87 40.46 -3.57
N PRO A 750 17.04 40.00 -4.82
CA PRO A 750 16.34 38.82 -5.29
C PRO A 750 16.81 37.60 -4.48
N THR A 751 15.91 37.00 -3.71
CA THR A 751 16.12 35.68 -3.12
C THR A 751 16.41 34.68 -4.24
N LYS A 752 17.36 33.76 -3.99
CA LYS A 752 17.48 32.55 -4.82
C LYS A 752 16.19 31.73 -4.65
N PRO A 753 15.78 30.91 -5.64
CA PRO A 753 14.71 29.95 -5.43
C PRO A 753 15.08 29.02 -4.26
N ASP A 754 14.09 28.67 -3.43
CA ASP A 754 14.27 27.83 -2.25
C ASP A 754 14.52 26.36 -2.66
N THR A 755 15.76 26.06 -3.05
CA THR A 755 16.23 24.69 -3.21
C THR A 755 16.15 23.97 -1.87
N GLN A 756 15.45 22.83 -1.82
CA GLN A 756 15.34 22.00 -0.61
C GLN A 756 16.71 21.41 -0.24
N LYS A 757 17.48 22.17 0.55
CA LYS A 757 18.63 21.64 1.27
C LYS A 757 18.16 20.53 2.20
N LEU A 758 18.96 19.48 2.34
CA LEU A 758 18.69 18.37 3.24
C LEU A 758 18.95 18.77 4.72
N GLU A 759 18.30 19.84 5.19
CA GLU A 759 18.50 20.39 6.53
C GLU A 759 17.96 19.47 7.63
N LYS A 760 18.40 19.74 8.87
CA LYS A 760 18.07 18.94 10.04
C LYS A 760 16.56 18.75 10.19
N ASN A 761 16.16 17.52 10.51
CA ASN A 761 14.81 17.15 10.94
C ASN A 761 13.70 17.20 9.87
N HIS A 762 14.05 17.13 8.59
CA HIS A 762 13.05 16.92 7.53
C HIS A 762 12.45 15.51 7.61
N ILE A 763 11.13 15.42 7.71
CA ILE A 763 10.40 14.14 7.73
C ILE A 763 10.16 13.67 6.30
N PHE A 764 10.47 12.41 6.03
CA PHE A 764 10.22 11.74 4.75
C PHE A 764 9.20 10.62 4.90
N LEU A 765 8.42 10.42 3.84
CA LEU A 765 7.37 9.42 3.70
C LEU A 765 7.75 8.43 2.59
N PHE A 766 7.90 7.16 2.97
CA PHE A 766 8.01 6.02 2.07
C PHE A 766 6.64 5.38 1.87
N VAL A 767 6.30 5.10 0.62
CA VAL A 767 5.15 4.29 0.23
C VAL A 767 5.71 2.96 -0.29
N LEU A 768 5.32 1.85 0.33
CA LEU A 768 5.79 0.52 -0.06
C LEU A 768 4.87 -0.11 -1.11
N ASN A 769 5.31 -1.21 -1.71
CA ASN A 769 4.57 -2.03 -2.68
C ASN A 769 3.25 -2.64 -2.14
N GLU A 770 3.08 -2.69 -0.82
CA GLU A 770 1.92 -3.27 -0.13
C GLU A 770 0.85 -2.22 0.29
N LYS A 771 0.19 -2.48 1.42
CA LYS A 771 -0.82 -1.68 2.13
C LYS A 771 -0.22 -0.77 3.22
N MET A 772 1.10 -0.55 3.18
CA MET A 772 1.86 0.15 4.23
C MET A 772 2.55 1.42 3.74
N ILE A 773 2.62 2.41 4.64
CA ILE A 773 3.53 3.55 4.56
C ILE A 773 4.48 3.54 5.75
N VAL A 774 5.63 4.20 5.61
CA VAL A 774 6.62 4.37 6.68
C VAL A 774 7.17 5.79 6.66
N PHE A 775 7.33 6.39 7.83
CA PHE A 775 7.97 7.70 7.97
C PHE A 775 9.35 7.59 8.63
N THR A 776 10.27 8.49 8.26
CA THR A 776 11.57 8.69 8.93
C THR A 776 11.97 10.17 8.92
N GLN A 777 13.14 10.52 9.46
CA GLN A 777 13.64 11.89 9.62
C GLN A 777 15.11 11.99 9.21
N THR A 778 15.54 13.09 8.57
CA THR A 778 16.95 13.30 8.19
C THR A 778 17.89 13.28 9.42
N PRO A 779 19.09 12.67 9.31
CA PRO A 779 19.62 11.91 8.17
C PRO A 779 18.87 10.58 7.95
N ILE A 780 18.72 10.15 6.70
CA ILE A 780 18.18 8.82 6.39
C ILE A 780 19.31 7.80 6.54
N ASP A 781 19.11 6.81 7.40
CA ASP A 781 20.08 5.73 7.68
C ASP A 781 19.36 4.37 7.81
N ALA A 782 20.12 3.32 8.12
CA ALA A 782 19.63 1.95 8.18
C ALA A 782 19.00 1.55 9.54
N ASN A 783 18.95 2.44 10.54
CA ASN A 783 18.51 2.12 11.90
C ASN A 783 17.01 1.82 11.97
N CYS A 784 16.63 0.54 12.13
CA CYS A 784 15.22 0.12 12.06
C CYS A 784 14.29 0.80 13.07
N PHE A 785 14.80 1.28 14.20
CA PHE A 785 14.02 1.99 15.21
C PHE A 785 13.59 3.41 14.79
N ARG A 786 14.27 4.03 13.82
CA ARG A 786 13.97 5.40 13.33
C ARG A 786 12.88 5.44 12.25
N TYR A 787 12.11 4.36 12.11
CA TYR A 787 11.09 4.17 11.09
C TYR A 787 9.71 3.89 11.71
N ILE A 788 8.75 4.81 11.52
CA ILE A 788 7.38 4.67 12.03
C ILE A 788 6.47 4.20 10.89
N GLY A 789 6.16 2.89 10.89
CA GLY A 789 5.32 2.24 9.89
C GLY A 789 3.84 2.16 10.27
N GLY A 790 2.96 2.07 9.27
CA GLY A 790 1.53 1.85 9.48
C GLY A 790 0.80 1.27 8.27
N ILE A 791 -0.10 0.30 8.53
CA ILE A 791 -1.07 -0.18 7.53
C ILE A 791 -2.16 0.89 7.35
N VAL A 792 -2.43 1.26 6.10
CA VAL A 792 -3.35 2.35 5.74
C VAL A 792 -4.56 1.92 4.90
N SER A 793 -4.48 0.77 4.23
CA SER A 793 -5.49 0.17 3.36
C SER A 793 -5.52 -1.36 3.57
N SER A 794 -6.30 -2.10 2.78
CA SER A 794 -6.15 -3.57 2.65
C SER A 794 -5.44 -4.01 1.37
N GLY A 795 -5.45 -3.18 0.32
CA GLY A 795 -4.78 -3.43 -0.96
C GLY A 795 -3.59 -2.52 -1.21
N ALA A 796 -2.90 -2.76 -2.33
CA ALA A 796 -1.76 -1.96 -2.77
C ALA A 796 -2.12 -0.48 -2.91
N ILE A 797 -1.16 0.39 -2.57
CA ILE A 797 -1.34 1.85 -2.66
C ILE A 797 -1.10 2.30 -4.10
N GLN A 798 -2.08 2.98 -4.71
CA GLN A 798 -2.04 3.41 -6.11
C GLN A 798 -1.51 4.84 -6.27
N ASN A 799 -1.85 5.74 -5.36
CA ASN A 799 -1.27 7.08 -5.29
C ASN A 799 -1.34 7.64 -3.87
N VAL A 800 -0.37 8.50 -3.53
CA VAL A 800 -0.32 9.25 -2.26
C VAL A 800 0.01 10.71 -2.55
N ILE A 801 -0.75 11.59 -1.91
CA ILE A 801 -0.55 13.04 -1.87
C ILE A 801 -0.36 13.44 -0.40
N SER A 802 0.57 14.34 -0.12
CA SER A 802 0.67 15.03 1.16
C SER A 802 0.74 16.53 0.95
N LYS A 803 0.10 17.31 1.84
CA LYS A 803 0.00 18.78 1.81
C LYS A 803 -0.55 19.29 3.13
N ASN A 804 0.01 20.36 3.70
CA ASN A 804 -0.52 21.04 4.90
C ASN A 804 -0.81 20.09 6.08
N GLN A 805 0.13 19.18 6.39
CA GLN A 805 -0.02 18.09 7.39
C GLN A 805 -1.15 17.07 7.11
N ASN A 806 -1.82 17.16 5.95
CA ASN A 806 -2.86 16.25 5.52
C ASN A 806 -2.35 15.32 4.41
N MET A 807 -2.85 14.09 4.38
CA MET A 807 -2.42 13.04 3.46
C MET A 807 -3.62 12.30 2.87
N PHE A 808 -3.62 12.13 1.55
CA PHE A 808 -4.67 11.44 0.81
C PHE A 808 -4.08 10.21 0.11
N ILE A 809 -4.65 9.04 0.38
CA ILE A 809 -4.18 7.75 -0.11
C ILE A 809 -5.27 7.11 -0.98
N LEU A 810 -4.96 6.84 -2.24
CA LEU A 810 -5.82 6.10 -3.17
C LEU A 810 -5.44 4.61 -3.15
N SER A 811 -6.39 3.75 -2.82
CA SER A 811 -6.25 2.29 -2.92
C SER A 811 -7.62 1.63 -3.07
N ASN A 812 -7.70 0.53 -3.83
CA ASN A 812 -8.93 -0.27 -4.02
C ASN A 812 -10.17 0.57 -4.40
N ASN A 813 -10.04 1.54 -5.31
CA ASN A 813 -11.12 2.48 -5.72
C ASN A 813 -11.73 3.28 -4.53
N LYS A 814 -10.93 3.61 -3.52
CA LYS A 814 -11.32 4.40 -2.34
C LYS A 814 -10.21 5.38 -1.95
N ILE A 815 -10.58 6.50 -1.33
CA ILE A 815 -9.64 7.52 -0.86
C ILE A 815 -9.71 7.62 0.66
N PHE A 816 -8.57 7.50 1.31
CA PHE A 816 -8.41 7.66 2.76
C PHE A 816 -7.73 9.00 3.04
N TYR A 817 -8.39 9.84 3.84
CA TYR A 817 -7.85 11.11 4.33
C TYR A 817 -7.31 10.91 5.74
N TYR A 818 -6.00 11.08 5.89
CA TYR A 818 -5.28 11.09 7.17
C TYR A 818 -4.82 12.51 7.49
N ARG A 819 -4.83 12.86 8.79
CA ARG A 819 -4.05 13.99 9.33
C ARG A 819 -2.80 13.45 10.01
N ILE A 820 -1.65 14.04 9.69
CA ILE A 820 -0.34 13.72 10.27
C ILE A 820 -0.10 14.69 11.44
N ASN A 821 0.33 14.17 12.59
CA ASN A 821 0.86 14.98 13.68
C ASN A 821 2.39 14.97 13.60
N THR A 822 2.96 15.95 12.90
CA THR A 822 4.40 16.04 12.65
C THR A 822 5.22 16.20 13.93
N HIS A 823 4.68 16.89 14.95
CA HIS A 823 5.35 17.05 16.24
C HIS A 823 5.47 15.72 17.00
N VAL A 824 4.38 14.95 17.07
CA VAL A 824 4.39 13.60 17.67
C VAL A 824 5.27 12.65 16.89
N LEU A 825 5.17 12.64 15.55
CA LEU A 825 5.98 11.78 14.72
C LEU A 825 7.48 12.08 14.91
N LYS A 826 7.87 13.35 14.86
CA LYS A 826 9.23 13.83 15.14
C LYS A 826 9.69 13.37 16.52
N LYS A 827 8.92 13.65 17.58
CA LYS A 827 9.23 13.23 18.95
C LYS A 827 9.41 11.70 19.06
N ASN A 828 8.57 10.91 18.40
CA ASN A 828 8.66 9.45 18.42
C ASN A 828 9.88 8.91 17.64
N ILE A 829 10.37 9.62 16.61
CA ILE A 829 11.61 9.29 15.89
C ILE A 829 12.84 9.76 16.69
N GLU A 830 12.77 10.89 17.39
CA GLU A 830 13.88 11.47 18.17
C GLU A 830 14.09 10.80 19.54
N VAL A 831 13.04 10.21 20.12
CA VAL A 831 13.15 9.34 21.31
C VAL A 831 13.90 8.04 21.00
N GLN A 832 13.92 7.61 19.73
CA GLN A 832 14.69 6.45 19.28
C GLN A 832 16.14 6.88 19.04
N SER A 833 17.05 6.41 19.88
CA SER A 833 18.44 6.88 19.87
C SER A 833 19.16 6.55 18.56
N ASN A 834 19.65 7.57 17.86
CA ASN A 834 20.53 7.36 16.69
C ASN A 834 22.00 7.17 17.09
N THR A 835 22.22 6.28 18.05
CA THR A 835 23.55 5.97 18.57
C THR A 835 24.11 4.72 17.93
N LEU A 836 25.42 4.71 17.63
CA LEU A 836 26.16 3.55 17.13
C LEU A 836 25.89 2.26 17.93
N GLN A 837 25.63 2.38 19.22
CA GLN A 837 25.26 1.26 20.10
C GLN A 837 24.02 0.50 19.60
N ASN A 838 23.00 1.17 19.03
CA ASN A 838 21.81 0.51 18.47
C ASN A 838 22.14 -0.31 17.23
N PHE A 839 23.04 0.18 16.36
CA PHE A 839 23.53 -0.57 15.20
C PHE A 839 24.32 -1.81 15.62
N ILE A 840 25.12 -1.69 16.69
CA ILE A 840 25.84 -2.82 17.29
C ILE A 840 24.84 -3.83 17.91
N GLU A 841 23.76 -3.38 18.53
CA GLU A 841 22.70 -4.25 19.06
C GLU A 841 21.87 -4.93 17.96
N GLN A 842 21.64 -4.26 16.83
CA GLN A 842 20.97 -4.84 15.65
C GLN A 842 21.76 -6.00 15.01
N ILE A 843 23.10 -6.05 15.17
CA ILE A 843 23.94 -7.22 14.83
C ILE A 843 24.18 -8.17 16.02
N GLY A 844 23.31 -8.18 17.03
CA GLY A 844 23.35 -9.09 18.18
C GLY A 844 24.22 -8.62 19.36
N GLY A 845 24.70 -7.37 19.33
CA GLY A 845 25.51 -6.78 20.39
C GLY A 845 27.00 -7.12 20.30
N LYS A 846 27.80 -6.53 21.21
CA LYS A 846 29.28 -6.63 21.23
C LYS A 846 29.83 -8.04 21.49
N ASN A 847 28.96 -8.99 21.83
CA ASN A 847 29.32 -10.38 22.10
C ASN A 847 28.87 -11.33 20.97
N SER A 848 28.24 -10.83 19.90
CA SER A 848 27.75 -11.68 18.81
C SER A 848 28.88 -12.24 17.97
N ASN A 849 28.63 -13.39 17.32
CA ASN A 849 29.57 -13.97 16.36
C ASN A 849 29.91 -12.96 15.24
N MET A 850 28.90 -12.28 14.69
CA MET A 850 29.06 -11.29 13.62
C MET A 850 29.92 -10.09 14.04
N TYR A 851 29.71 -9.54 15.24
CA TYR A 851 30.54 -8.43 15.74
C TYR A 851 32.00 -8.85 15.94
N ASN A 852 32.23 -10.06 16.45
CA ASN A 852 33.57 -10.61 16.63
C ASN A 852 34.26 -10.90 15.28
N GLN A 853 33.53 -11.44 14.30
CA GLN A 853 34.03 -11.65 12.93
C GLN A 853 34.48 -10.32 12.31
N ILE A 854 33.66 -9.26 12.35
CA ILE A 854 34.03 -7.92 11.84
C ILE A 854 35.25 -7.35 12.61
N MET A 855 35.33 -7.56 13.93
CA MET A 855 36.48 -7.14 14.75
C MET A 855 37.79 -7.86 14.35
N ASP A 856 37.72 -9.17 14.16
CA ASP A 856 38.86 -10.00 13.78
C ASP A 856 39.30 -9.70 12.34
N SER A 857 38.37 -9.48 11.41
CA SER A 857 38.64 -9.00 10.05
C SER A 857 39.49 -7.72 10.06
N PHE A 858 39.07 -6.69 10.81
CA PHE A 858 39.84 -5.44 10.94
C PHE A 858 41.25 -5.68 11.52
N TYR A 859 41.36 -6.55 12.52
CA TYR A 859 42.62 -6.92 13.15
C TYR A 859 43.57 -7.67 12.18
N TYR A 860 43.07 -8.62 11.41
CA TYR A 860 43.86 -9.36 10.43
C TYR A 860 44.33 -8.48 9.26
N CYS A 861 43.49 -7.59 8.73
CA CYS A 861 43.88 -6.64 7.69
C CYS A 861 45.01 -5.70 8.17
N GLU A 862 44.92 -5.17 9.40
CA GLU A 862 45.97 -4.30 9.95
C GLU A 862 47.31 -5.06 10.15
N ILE A 863 47.25 -6.36 10.48
CA ILE A 863 48.43 -7.22 10.61
C ILE A 863 49.03 -7.61 9.25
N GLN A 864 48.21 -7.94 8.24
CA GLN A 864 48.69 -8.35 6.91
C GLN A 864 49.54 -7.25 6.27
N LYS A 865 49.08 -5.99 6.33
CA LYS A 865 49.80 -4.82 5.84
C LYS A 865 51.13 -4.61 6.56
N LYS A 866 51.17 -4.79 7.90
CA LYS A 866 52.39 -4.69 8.72
C LYS A 866 53.38 -5.84 8.48
N LYS A 867 52.91 -7.07 8.25
CA LYS A 867 53.75 -8.23 7.89
C LYS A 867 54.49 -7.99 6.56
N PHE A 868 53.80 -7.45 5.55
CA PHE A 868 54.42 -7.03 4.29
C PHE A 868 55.53 -5.97 4.47
N GLN A 869 55.35 -5.06 5.43
CA GLN A 869 56.33 -4.01 5.77
C GLN A 869 57.48 -4.47 6.70
N GLN A 870 57.55 -5.76 7.06
CA GLN A 870 58.61 -6.38 7.88
C GLN A 870 58.84 -5.80 9.31
N LYS A 871 58.08 -4.79 9.75
CA LYS A 871 58.21 -4.17 11.08
C LYS A 871 57.73 -5.13 12.20
N LYS A 872 58.66 -5.69 12.99
CA LYS A 872 58.38 -6.57 14.15
C LYS A 872 58.29 -5.79 15.47
N GLU A 873 57.25 -4.99 15.65
CA GLU A 873 57.05 -4.20 16.87
C GLU A 873 55.65 -4.43 17.47
N LYS A 874 55.56 -4.42 18.81
CA LYS A 874 54.28 -4.37 19.51
C LYS A 874 53.81 -2.92 19.57
N HIS A 875 52.76 -2.59 18.81
CA HIS A 875 52.08 -1.29 18.83
C HIS A 875 50.59 -1.48 19.03
N ASP A 876 49.95 -0.50 19.65
CA ASP A 876 48.49 -0.48 19.79
C ASP A 876 47.81 -0.41 18.42
N ILE A 877 46.81 -1.27 18.24
CA ILE A 877 46.10 -1.48 16.98
C ILE A 877 44.97 -0.45 16.91
N LYS A 878 45.07 0.48 15.97
CA LYS A 878 44.15 1.63 15.88
C LYS A 878 42.80 1.28 15.24
N LYS A 879 42.65 0.07 14.65
CA LYS A 879 41.44 -0.40 13.97
C LYS A 879 40.97 0.56 12.88
N LEU A 880 41.96 1.13 12.18
CA LEU A 880 41.79 2.16 11.16
C LEU A 880 42.43 1.69 9.85
N LEU A 881 41.61 1.51 8.83
CA LEU A 881 42.01 0.96 7.53
C LEU A 881 41.83 2.01 6.42
N ASN A 882 42.57 1.85 5.32
CA ASN A 882 42.40 2.67 4.13
C ASN A 882 41.25 2.11 3.28
N ILE A 883 40.48 2.98 2.62
CA ILE A 883 39.28 2.56 1.86
C ILE A 883 39.55 1.52 0.77
N LEU A 884 40.75 1.48 0.17
CA LEU A 884 41.15 0.49 -0.82
C LEU A 884 41.27 -0.95 -0.25
N SER A 885 41.08 -1.14 1.06
CA SER A 885 41.06 -2.47 1.71
C SER A 885 39.64 -3.03 1.93
N ILE A 886 38.59 -2.32 1.51
CA ILE A 886 37.18 -2.64 1.83
C ILE A 886 36.72 -4.01 1.31
N GLU A 887 37.16 -4.40 0.10
CA GLU A 887 36.85 -5.69 -0.55
C GLU A 887 37.27 -6.89 0.33
N TYR A 888 38.46 -6.84 0.90
CA TYR A 888 38.99 -7.90 1.77
C TYR A 888 38.21 -8.04 3.09
N ILE A 889 37.63 -6.95 3.60
CA ILE A 889 36.84 -6.96 4.84
C ILE A 889 35.51 -7.67 4.59
N PHE A 890 34.81 -7.32 3.51
CA PHE A 890 33.57 -7.99 3.10
C PHE A 890 33.79 -9.49 2.82
N ALA A 891 34.82 -9.84 2.05
CA ALA A 891 35.17 -11.23 1.78
C ALA A 891 35.49 -12.03 3.07
N SER A 892 36.10 -11.40 4.08
CA SER A 892 36.42 -12.05 5.36
C SER A 892 35.23 -12.22 6.32
N ILE A 893 34.07 -11.63 6.00
CA ILE A 893 32.78 -11.88 6.68
C ILE A 893 31.80 -12.65 5.79
N ASN A 894 32.30 -13.38 4.79
CA ASN A 894 31.55 -14.17 3.80
C ASN A 894 30.57 -13.36 2.91
N VAL A 895 30.73 -12.03 2.82
CA VAL A 895 29.92 -11.17 1.94
C VAL A 895 30.72 -10.87 0.67
N PHE A 896 30.29 -11.41 -0.47
CA PHE A 896 30.98 -11.24 -1.75
C PHE A 896 30.27 -10.18 -2.61
N LEU A 897 30.72 -8.93 -2.50
CA LEU A 897 30.23 -7.81 -3.30
C LEU A 897 30.79 -7.84 -4.72
N SER A 898 30.03 -7.35 -5.70
CA SER A 898 30.52 -7.20 -7.07
C SER A 898 31.55 -6.07 -7.19
N LYS A 899 32.37 -6.12 -8.26
CA LYS A 899 33.32 -5.05 -8.59
C LYS A 899 32.62 -3.70 -8.79
N PHE A 900 31.36 -3.68 -9.24
CA PHE A 900 30.54 -2.47 -9.34
C PHE A 900 30.07 -1.95 -7.97
N GLU A 901 29.64 -2.81 -7.03
CA GLU A 901 29.29 -2.36 -5.68
C GLU A 901 30.52 -1.84 -4.92
N ILE A 902 31.68 -2.50 -5.05
CA ILE A 902 32.96 -2.05 -4.49
C ILE A 902 33.36 -0.67 -5.05
N GLN A 903 33.26 -0.47 -6.38
CA GLN A 903 33.54 0.83 -7.01
C GLN A 903 32.58 1.93 -6.53
N ASN A 904 31.30 1.62 -6.34
CA ASN A 904 30.32 2.57 -5.80
C ASN A 904 30.65 2.97 -4.36
N ILE A 905 31.08 2.03 -3.52
CA ILE A 905 31.55 2.30 -2.15
C ILE A 905 32.79 3.21 -2.18
N ILE A 906 33.80 2.90 -2.99
CA ILE A 906 34.99 3.75 -3.12
C ILE A 906 34.62 5.17 -3.62
N GLN A 907 33.66 5.28 -4.54
CA GLN A 907 33.17 6.58 -5.04
C GLN A 907 32.38 7.38 -4.00
N GLU A 908 31.66 6.74 -3.06
CA GLU A 908 31.06 7.42 -1.92
C GLU A 908 32.13 8.11 -1.05
N TYR A 909 33.20 7.40 -0.66
CA TYR A 909 34.29 7.98 0.14
C TYR A 909 35.06 9.07 -0.63
N HIS A 910 35.34 8.85 -1.92
CA HIS A 910 35.95 9.84 -2.82
C HIS A 910 35.11 11.12 -2.93
N PHE A 911 33.77 11.04 -2.89
CA PHE A 911 32.90 12.22 -2.87
C PHE A 911 33.13 13.08 -1.62
N TYR A 912 33.23 12.48 -0.42
CA TYR A 912 33.53 13.24 0.80
C TYR A 912 34.91 13.91 0.72
N TYR A 913 35.94 13.21 0.26
CA TYR A 913 37.29 13.79 0.12
C TYR A 913 37.37 14.93 -0.91
N LYS A 914 36.68 14.80 -2.04
CA LYS A 914 36.82 15.74 -3.17
C LYS A 914 35.89 16.94 -3.13
N TYR A 915 34.70 16.80 -2.55
CA TYR A 915 33.67 17.84 -2.57
C TYR A 915 33.25 18.30 -1.18
N VAL A 916 33.15 17.39 -0.19
CA VAL A 916 32.71 17.77 1.17
C VAL A 916 33.85 18.35 2.00
N LEU A 917 35.04 17.74 1.98
CA LEU A 917 36.21 18.17 2.74
C LEU A 917 36.64 19.62 2.42
N PRO A 918 36.67 20.11 1.16
CA PRO A 918 36.91 21.53 0.87
C PRO A 918 35.87 22.45 1.50
N LEU A 919 34.58 22.12 1.43
CA LEU A 919 33.51 22.92 2.05
C LEU A 919 33.64 22.98 3.58
N LEU A 920 34.08 21.89 4.21
CA LEU A 920 34.36 21.83 5.65
C LEU A 920 35.58 22.68 6.04
N THR A 921 36.65 22.68 5.24
CA THR A 921 37.87 23.47 5.55
C THR A 921 37.67 24.96 5.27
N GLU A 922 36.97 25.33 4.18
CA GLU A 922 36.58 26.72 3.91
C GLU A 922 35.56 27.24 4.93
N GLY A 923 34.63 26.40 5.37
CA GLY A 923 33.65 26.70 6.41
C GLY A 923 34.20 26.73 7.84
N GLY A 924 35.45 26.31 8.07
CA GLY A 924 36.07 26.26 9.40
C GLY A 924 35.43 25.24 10.36
N ALA A 925 34.98 24.09 9.83
CA ALA A 925 34.28 23.07 10.59
C ALA A 925 35.16 22.46 11.72
N PRO A 926 34.58 22.14 12.90
CA PRO A 926 35.34 21.63 14.04
C PRO A 926 35.87 20.21 13.80
N VAL A 927 37.19 20.05 13.95
CA VAL A 927 37.87 18.74 13.96
C VAL A 927 37.37 17.91 15.14
N GLY A 928 37.15 16.60 14.92
CA GLY A 928 36.71 15.66 15.94
C GLY A 928 37.85 15.13 16.80
N GLU A 929 38.79 14.49 16.13
CA GLU A 929 39.92 13.72 16.61
C GLU A 929 41.08 13.91 15.61
N SER A 930 42.31 13.85 16.09
CA SER A 930 43.53 14.00 15.29
C SER A 930 44.51 12.88 15.64
N LEU A 931 44.81 12.02 14.67
CA LEU A 931 45.62 10.82 14.84
C LEU A 931 46.92 10.93 14.05
N SER A 932 48.04 11.10 14.75
CA SER A 932 49.37 10.99 14.14
C SER A 932 49.71 9.53 13.82
N MET A 933 50.22 9.29 12.61
CA MET A 933 50.71 8.00 12.13
C MET A 933 52.24 7.93 12.21
N ALA A 934 52.79 6.73 12.21
CA ALA A 934 54.23 6.48 12.44
C ALA A 934 55.15 7.19 11.42
N ASP A 935 54.66 7.42 10.21
CA ASP A 935 55.43 8.02 9.11
C ASP A 935 55.21 9.56 9.01
N GLY A 936 54.80 10.21 10.10
CA GLY A 936 54.64 11.68 10.21
C GLY A 936 53.32 12.25 9.68
N VAL A 937 52.54 11.44 8.96
CA VAL A 937 51.20 11.80 8.46
C VAL A 937 50.23 12.02 9.62
N THR A 938 49.43 13.08 9.58
CA THR A 938 48.35 13.33 10.54
C THR A 938 46.99 13.13 9.88
N LEU A 939 46.16 12.28 10.48
CA LEU A 939 44.79 11.98 10.04
C LEU A 939 43.77 12.74 10.89
N VAL A 940 42.75 13.34 10.27
CA VAL A 940 41.71 14.11 10.97
C VAL A 940 40.31 13.73 10.50
N ASN A 941 39.34 13.68 11.42
CA ASN A 941 37.90 13.63 11.12
C ASN A 941 37.22 14.96 11.53
N TYR A 942 35.94 15.12 11.19
CA TYR A 942 35.17 16.32 11.51
C TYR A 942 33.92 15.98 12.32
N LYS A 943 33.53 16.84 13.26
CA LYS A 943 32.29 16.65 14.03
C LYS A 943 31.10 17.05 13.16
N SER A 944 30.14 16.14 13.03
CA SER A 944 28.85 16.37 12.38
C SER A 944 27.79 15.51 13.06
N ASP A 945 26.86 16.11 13.79
CA ASP A 945 25.78 15.39 14.48
C ASP A 945 24.82 14.69 13.48
N ASP A 946 24.82 15.16 12.23
CA ASP A 946 23.90 14.72 11.17
C ASP A 946 24.52 13.69 10.21
N ASP A 947 25.81 13.40 10.32
CA ASP A 947 26.50 12.49 9.40
C ASP A 947 27.51 11.60 10.15
N LEU A 948 27.01 10.52 10.74
CA LEU A 948 27.81 9.54 11.49
C LEU A 948 28.91 8.88 10.64
N LEU A 949 28.76 8.86 9.31
CA LEU A 949 29.84 8.44 8.41
C LEU A 949 30.99 9.44 8.50
N LEU A 950 30.74 10.73 8.28
CA LEU A 950 31.75 11.80 8.35
C LEU A 950 32.46 11.87 9.73
N GLN A 951 31.76 11.55 10.82
CA GLN A 951 32.39 11.40 12.15
C GLN A 951 33.44 10.28 12.23
N ASN A 952 33.36 9.27 11.37
CA ASN A 952 34.14 8.03 11.44
C ASN A 952 35.05 7.81 10.20
N VAL A 953 35.03 8.73 9.23
CA VAL A 953 36.03 8.84 8.15
C VAL A 953 37.13 9.83 8.54
N PHE A 954 38.37 9.47 8.27
CA PHE A 954 39.57 10.24 8.55
C PHE A 954 40.30 10.57 7.25
N PHE A 955 40.74 11.82 7.10
CA PHE A 955 41.45 12.32 5.94
C PHE A 955 42.88 12.73 6.29
N VAL A 956 43.82 12.56 5.37
CA VAL A 956 45.20 13.07 5.49
C VAL A 956 45.19 14.60 5.52
N ARG A 957 45.70 15.20 6.60
CA ARG A 957 45.87 16.66 6.73
C ARG A 957 47.10 17.10 5.90
N PRO A 958 46.96 18.01 4.92
CA PRO A 958 48.08 18.46 4.10
C PRO A 958 49.19 19.16 4.92
N PRO A 959 50.47 18.90 4.64
CA PRO A 959 51.59 19.51 5.37
C PRO A 959 51.67 21.03 5.05
N GLY A 960 51.33 21.86 6.05
CA GLY A 960 51.45 23.32 5.98
C GLY A 960 50.28 24.10 6.56
N CYS A 961 49.10 23.47 6.75
CA CYS A 961 47.92 24.15 7.28
C CYS A 961 48.02 24.29 8.82
N SER A 962 48.45 25.45 9.32
CA SER A 962 48.61 25.74 10.76
C SER A 962 47.44 26.56 11.33
N ASP A 963 46.87 26.07 12.44
CA ASP A 963 45.68 26.64 13.06
C ASP A 963 45.99 27.93 13.84
N THR A 964 45.94 29.08 13.16
CA THR A 964 46.17 30.41 13.75
C THR A 964 44.97 30.93 14.56
N ARG A 965 44.48 30.14 15.52
CA ARG A 965 43.52 30.54 16.58
C ARG A 965 43.40 29.52 17.73
N ALA A 966 44.51 29.20 18.38
CA ALA A 966 44.44 28.61 19.72
C ALA A 966 43.89 29.65 20.73
N HIS A 967 42.62 29.54 21.09
CA HIS A 967 42.07 30.33 22.21
C HIS A 967 42.58 29.75 23.53
N SER A 968 43.19 30.59 24.34
CA SER A 968 43.71 30.24 25.66
C SER A 968 42.59 30.15 26.70
N ASP A 969 42.63 29.12 27.52
CA ASP A 969 42.26 29.22 28.94
C ASP A 969 43.27 28.48 29.82
N LYS A 970 43.22 28.73 31.13
CA LYS A 970 44.42 28.86 31.98
C LYS A 970 44.77 27.63 32.85
N GLU A 971 46.07 27.30 32.86
CA GLU A 971 47.02 27.19 34.00
C GLU A 971 46.55 26.74 35.43
N PRO A 972 47.48 26.32 36.33
CA PRO A 972 48.90 25.93 36.15
C PRO A 972 49.32 24.64 36.92
N LEU A 973 50.60 24.25 36.77
CA LEU A 973 51.55 23.70 37.79
C LEU A 973 52.79 23.18 37.01
N SER A 974 53.84 23.98 36.79
CA SER A 974 54.98 24.29 37.69
C SER A 974 56.12 23.25 37.70
N GLU A 975 57.24 23.55 37.02
CA GLU A 975 58.56 23.82 37.64
C GLU A 975 59.76 23.60 36.67
N SER A 976 60.55 24.67 36.47
CA SER A 976 61.96 24.64 36.01
C SER A 976 62.26 24.16 34.56
N ARG A 977 63.34 24.57 33.88
CA ARG A 977 64.47 25.46 34.25
C ARG A 977 65.08 26.12 32.99
N ALA A 978 66.00 27.07 33.21
CA ALA A 978 66.86 27.75 32.23
C ALA A 978 67.63 26.80 31.29
N ASP A 979 68.21 27.19 30.13
CA ASP A 979 68.45 28.51 29.47
C ASP A 979 68.63 28.26 27.92
N LEU A 980 69.11 29.10 26.98
CA LEU A 980 69.77 30.42 26.92
C LEU A 980 69.53 31.09 25.53
N ASN A 981 70.22 32.22 25.25
CA ASN A 981 70.35 32.92 23.96
C ASN A 981 71.19 32.10 22.92
N SER A 982 71.37 32.45 21.63
CA SER A 982 71.28 33.73 20.87
C SER A 982 71.02 33.49 19.36
N SER A 983 70.40 34.38 18.56
CA SER A 983 71.02 35.47 17.74
C SER A 983 72.14 35.03 16.76
N GLN A 984 72.33 35.53 15.52
CA GLN A 984 71.95 36.84 14.93
C GLN A 984 71.96 36.87 13.37
N GLN A 985 71.37 37.91 12.76
CA GLN A 985 71.65 38.57 11.45
C GLN A 985 72.08 37.76 10.20
N LYS A 986 71.34 37.80 9.08
CA LYS A 986 71.29 38.86 8.02
C LYS A 986 72.63 39.20 7.32
N LYS A 987 72.71 38.89 6.02
CA LYS A 987 73.13 39.85 4.96
C LYS A 987 72.64 39.41 3.56
N ARG A 988 72.57 40.37 2.63
CA ARG A 988 72.46 40.18 1.16
C ARG A 988 73.81 40.49 0.53
N ASP A 989 74.04 40.06 -0.71
CA ASP A 989 74.40 40.96 -1.82
C ASP A 989 74.20 40.26 -3.19
N LYS A 990 74.59 40.89 -4.31
CA LYS A 990 74.14 40.60 -5.70
C LYS A 990 75.30 40.24 -6.68
N ASN A 991 74.92 40.09 -7.96
CA ASN A 991 75.71 40.19 -9.22
C ASN A 991 76.41 38.89 -9.70
N GLU A 992 76.50 38.56 -11.01
CA GLU A 992 75.80 39.05 -12.22
C GLU A 992 76.03 38.13 -13.46
N GLY A 993 75.15 38.20 -14.48
CA GLY A 993 75.37 37.73 -15.86
C GLY A 993 75.08 36.23 -16.17
N GLY A 994 74.58 35.87 -17.37
CA GLY A 994 73.98 36.69 -18.45
C GLY A 994 73.84 35.98 -19.83
N LYS A 995 72.74 36.27 -20.56
CA LYS A 995 72.45 35.92 -21.99
C LYS A 995 72.28 34.43 -22.33
N ASN A 996 71.57 33.98 -23.39
CA ASN A 996 70.79 34.59 -24.51
C ASN A 996 69.29 34.20 -24.35
N GLU A 997 68.27 35.01 -24.67
CA GLU A 997 67.74 35.44 -25.99
C GLU A 997 67.16 34.31 -26.89
N GLU A 998 65.82 34.20 -26.95
CA GLU A 998 65.03 34.22 -28.20
C GLU A 998 63.55 34.58 -27.91
N ASP A 999 62.86 35.21 -28.87
CA ASP A 999 61.57 35.90 -28.70
C ASP A 999 60.36 35.16 -29.31
N SER A 1000 59.17 35.36 -28.73
CA SER A 1000 57.98 35.84 -29.48
C SER A 1000 56.75 36.05 -28.60
N GLN A 1001 55.97 37.09 -28.91
CA GLN A 1001 54.67 37.38 -28.29
C GLN A 1001 53.54 36.91 -29.22
N SER A 1002 52.43 36.40 -28.67
CA SER A 1002 51.09 36.59 -29.27
C SER A 1002 49.94 36.38 -28.28
N GLU A 1003 48.85 37.05 -28.62
CA GLU A 1003 47.68 37.45 -27.83
C GLU A 1003 46.79 36.31 -27.31
N ALA A 1004 45.94 36.64 -26.33
CA ALA A 1004 45.01 35.70 -25.69
C ALA A 1004 43.64 35.60 -26.40
N LYS A 1005 43.06 34.38 -26.39
CA LYS A 1005 41.60 34.18 -26.44
C LYS A 1005 41.19 33.06 -25.46
N PRO A 1006 40.09 33.23 -24.70
CA PRO A 1006 39.54 32.16 -23.87
C PRO A 1006 38.66 31.23 -24.71
N GLY A 1007 38.79 29.92 -24.53
CA GLY A 1007 37.96 28.92 -25.21
C GLY A 1007 38.67 27.58 -25.37
N GLY A 1008 38.52 26.71 -24.37
CA GLY A 1008 39.05 25.36 -24.38
C GLY A 1008 38.35 24.54 -23.30
N THR A 1009 37.81 23.38 -23.67
CA THR A 1009 37.13 22.47 -22.76
C THR A 1009 38.12 21.82 -21.80
N ASP A 1010 37.97 22.05 -20.50
CA ASP A 1010 38.64 21.27 -19.44
C ASP A 1010 38.07 19.86 -19.32
N ASN A 1011 38.27 19.06 -20.37
CA ASN A 1011 38.35 17.61 -20.24
C ASN A 1011 39.75 17.26 -19.73
N THR A 1012 40.08 17.68 -18.51
CA THR A 1012 41.20 17.07 -17.78
C THR A 1012 40.92 15.57 -17.67
N PRO A 1013 41.82 14.68 -18.12
CA PRO A 1013 41.59 13.24 -17.98
C PRO A 1013 41.39 12.91 -16.50
N GLU A 1014 40.46 11.97 -16.20
CA GLU A 1014 40.14 11.63 -14.81
C GLU A 1014 41.43 11.25 -14.07
N GLY A 1015 41.74 12.02 -13.03
CA GLY A 1015 42.79 11.68 -12.08
C GLY A 1015 42.46 10.33 -11.46
N ASP A 1016 43.46 9.45 -11.43
CA ASP A 1016 43.36 8.09 -10.90
C ASP A 1016 42.81 8.11 -9.46
N ILE A 1017 41.53 7.73 -9.33
CA ILE A 1017 40.74 7.82 -8.08
C ILE A 1017 41.43 7.06 -6.94
N THR A 1018 42.23 6.02 -7.25
CA THR A 1018 42.96 5.26 -6.24
C THR A 1018 43.91 6.15 -5.43
N LYS A 1019 44.55 7.15 -6.05
CA LYS A 1019 45.50 8.07 -5.42
C LYS A 1019 44.83 9.10 -4.52
N ASP A 1020 43.66 9.59 -4.90
CA ASP A 1020 42.83 10.40 -4.00
C ASP A 1020 42.40 9.53 -2.80
N CYS A 1021 42.02 8.26 -3.04
CA CYS A 1021 41.64 7.30 -2.01
C CYS A 1021 42.78 6.79 -1.09
N GLU A 1022 44.06 6.90 -1.46
CA GLU A 1022 45.19 6.64 -0.54
C GLU A 1022 45.16 7.57 0.69
N ASN A 1023 44.53 8.75 0.55
CA ASN A 1023 44.41 9.76 1.60
C ASN A 1023 43.17 9.58 2.50
N ILE A 1024 42.36 8.53 2.28
CA ILE A 1024 41.08 8.30 2.97
C ILE A 1024 41.13 7.03 3.83
N TYR A 1025 40.81 7.18 5.10
CA TYR A 1025 40.82 6.12 6.11
C TYR A 1025 39.47 6.04 6.83
N PHE A 1026 39.11 4.87 7.33
CA PHE A 1026 37.86 4.64 8.04
C PHE A 1026 38.06 3.65 9.20
N ASN A 1027 37.29 3.83 10.26
CA ASN A 1027 37.33 2.94 11.42
C ASN A 1027 36.21 1.87 11.33
N ILE A 1028 36.24 0.90 12.25
CA ILE A 1028 35.21 -0.15 12.33
C ILE A 1028 33.78 0.38 12.58
N ASN A 1029 33.63 1.55 13.18
CA ASN A 1029 32.31 2.16 13.43
C ASN A 1029 31.68 2.67 12.13
N ALA A 1030 32.47 3.25 11.20
CA ALA A 1030 32.00 3.63 9.86
C ALA A 1030 31.50 2.42 9.08
N PHE A 1031 32.21 1.29 9.19
CA PHE A 1031 31.82 0.03 8.54
C PHE A 1031 30.48 -0.49 9.10
N ILE A 1032 30.37 -0.61 10.43
CA ILE A 1032 29.13 -1.07 11.08
C ILE A 1032 27.96 -0.12 10.77
N TYR A 1033 28.12 1.19 10.93
CA TYR A 1033 27.05 2.17 10.66
C TYR A 1033 26.52 2.08 9.23
N THR A 1034 27.41 1.98 8.23
CA THR A 1034 27.02 2.10 6.82
C THR A 1034 26.59 0.76 6.22
N TYR A 1035 27.19 -0.35 6.66
CA TYR A 1035 27.13 -1.64 5.94
C TYR A 1035 26.60 -2.83 6.75
N PHE A 1036 26.19 -2.67 8.02
CA PHE A 1036 25.74 -3.83 8.82
C PHE A 1036 24.60 -4.62 8.16
N ASN A 1037 23.69 -4.00 7.41
CA ASN A 1037 22.59 -4.71 6.77
C ASN A 1037 23.08 -5.81 5.81
N PHE A 1038 24.18 -5.58 5.07
CA PHE A 1038 24.83 -6.61 4.23
C PHE A 1038 25.32 -7.80 5.08
N ALA A 1039 25.84 -7.53 6.28
CA ALA A 1039 26.25 -8.55 7.25
C ALA A 1039 25.06 -9.20 8.01
N THR A 1040 23.81 -8.87 7.65
CA THR A 1040 22.59 -9.52 8.16
C THR A 1040 21.74 -10.15 7.06
N GLU A 1041 22.15 -10.08 5.79
CA GLU A 1041 21.53 -10.86 4.73
C GLU A 1041 21.68 -12.36 5.10
N GLU A 1042 20.59 -13.12 4.99
CA GLU A 1042 20.54 -14.50 5.51
C GLU A 1042 21.46 -15.42 4.70
N GLU A 1043 22.02 -16.45 5.34
CA GLU A 1043 22.86 -17.45 4.66
C GLU A 1043 22.11 -18.00 3.44
N THR A 1044 22.59 -17.64 2.24
CA THR A 1044 21.99 -18.03 0.97
C THR A 1044 21.80 -19.53 0.97
N ASN A 1045 20.55 -20.02 0.87
CA ASN A 1045 20.25 -21.44 0.97
C ASN A 1045 20.84 -22.17 -0.25
N LEU A 1046 22.09 -22.58 -0.12
CA LEU A 1046 22.94 -23.05 -1.21
C LEU A 1046 22.33 -24.28 -1.88
N ASP A 1047 21.78 -25.18 -1.06
CA ASP A 1047 21.04 -26.35 -1.50
C ASP A 1047 19.79 -26.01 -2.31
N GLN A 1048 19.13 -24.88 -2.05
CA GLN A 1048 18.02 -24.39 -2.88
C GLN A 1048 18.52 -23.76 -4.18
N LEU A 1049 19.52 -22.88 -4.12
CA LEU A 1049 20.12 -22.26 -5.30
C LEU A 1049 20.63 -23.31 -6.31
N ILE A 1050 21.32 -24.35 -5.82
CA ILE A 1050 21.86 -25.44 -6.63
C ILE A 1050 20.73 -26.33 -7.19
N ARG A 1051 19.65 -26.56 -6.43
CA ARG A 1051 18.43 -27.21 -6.96
C ARG A 1051 17.82 -26.40 -8.11
N ASP A 1052 17.73 -25.08 -7.97
CA ASP A 1052 17.04 -24.23 -8.94
C ASP A 1052 17.86 -24.01 -10.21
N ILE A 1053 19.18 -23.83 -10.11
CA ILE A 1053 20.12 -23.91 -11.25
C ILE A 1053 19.98 -25.28 -11.94
N GLY A 1054 19.99 -26.36 -11.16
CA GLY A 1054 19.81 -27.72 -11.67
C GLY A 1054 18.44 -28.00 -12.30
N ASN A 1055 17.40 -27.25 -11.95
CA ASN A 1055 16.07 -27.34 -12.56
C ASN A 1055 15.99 -26.49 -13.84
N TYR A 1056 16.52 -25.28 -13.82
CA TYR A 1056 16.59 -24.39 -14.98
C TYR A 1056 17.23 -25.06 -16.20
N TYR A 1057 18.36 -25.75 -16.04
CA TYR A 1057 19.05 -26.42 -17.17
C TYR A 1057 18.30 -27.65 -17.72
N LYS A 1058 17.51 -28.36 -16.88
CA LYS A 1058 16.65 -29.46 -17.32
C LYS A 1058 15.54 -28.95 -18.24
N ASP A 1059 14.89 -27.86 -17.84
CA ASP A 1059 13.67 -27.37 -18.48
C ASP A 1059 13.94 -26.42 -19.66
N SER A 1060 14.91 -25.51 -19.54
CA SER A 1060 15.23 -24.53 -20.59
C SER A 1060 16.10 -25.12 -21.71
N ASN A 1061 17.22 -25.76 -21.32
CA ASN A 1061 18.28 -26.19 -22.23
C ASN A 1061 18.25 -27.70 -22.56
N LYS A 1062 17.42 -28.49 -21.86
CA LYS A 1062 17.37 -29.97 -21.96
C LYS A 1062 18.70 -30.67 -21.68
N LYS A 1063 19.66 -29.98 -21.07
CA LYS A 1063 20.96 -30.54 -20.66
C LYS A 1063 20.81 -31.18 -19.28
N LYS A 1064 21.51 -32.30 -19.04
CA LYS A 1064 21.54 -32.99 -17.73
C LYS A 1064 22.70 -32.57 -16.82
N LYS A 1065 23.68 -31.84 -17.36
CA LYS A 1065 24.86 -31.30 -16.68
C LYS A 1065 25.22 -29.95 -17.30
N ILE A 1066 26.04 -29.17 -16.60
CA ILE A 1066 26.50 -27.83 -16.99
C ILE A 1066 27.98 -27.97 -17.42
N SER A 1067 28.35 -27.43 -18.59
CA SER A 1067 29.76 -27.35 -18.98
C SER A 1067 30.44 -26.09 -18.42
N CYS A 1068 31.77 -26.11 -18.33
CA CYS A 1068 32.58 -24.94 -18.00
C CYS A 1068 32.23 -23.73 -18.89
N SER A 1069 32.07 -23.97 -20.20
CA SER A 1069 31.56 -23.00 -21.18
C SER A 1069 30.14 -22.48 -20.89
N ASP A 1070 29.19 -23.34 -20.54
CA ASP A 1070 27.83 -22.92 -20.17
C ASP A 1070 27.82 -22.00 -18.93
N PHE A 1071 28.70 -22.29 -17.96
CA PHE A 1071 28.81 -21.53 -16.72
C PHE A 1071 29.39 -20.13 -16.94
N PHE A 1072 30.51 -20.00 -17.66
CA PHE A 1072 31.06 -18.68 -18.01
C PHE A 1072 30.08 -17.85 -18.86
N GLN A 1073 29.38 -18.48 -19.82
CA GLN A 1073 28.36 -17.79 -20.60
C GLN A 1073 27.17 -17.34 -19.74
N MET A 1074 26.82 -18.08 -18.67
CA MET A 1074 25.80 -17.66 -17.71
C MET A 1074 26.25 -16.42 -16.91
N LEU A 1075 27.49 -16.40 -16.40
CA LEU A 1075 28.06 -15.25 -15.70
C LEU A 1075 28.08 -13.99 -16.59
N GLU A 1076 28.55 -14.12 -17.84
CA GLU A 1076 28.62 -13.02 -18.81
C GLU A 1076 27.21 -12.45 -19.12
N ASN A 1077 26.20 -13.31 -19.30
CA ASN A 1077 24.81 -12.88 -19.50
C ASN A 1077 24.22 -12.16 -18.27
N HIS A 1078 24.69 -12.47 -17.05
CA HIS A 1078 24.31 -11.77 -15.83
C HIS A 1078 25.14 -10.51 -15.55
N GLY A 1079 26.15 -10.22 -16.37
CA GLY A 1079 26.98 -9.02 -16.28
C GLY A 1079 28.21 -9.14 -15.39
N GLU A 1080 28.62 -10.36 -15.02
CA GLU A 1080 29.84 -10.63 -14.27
C GLU A 1080 30.90 -11.29 -15.15
N THR A 1081 32.05 -10.64 -15.31
CA THR A 1081 33.19 -11.15 -16.06
C THR A 1081 34.25 -11.71 -15.11
N MET A 1082 34.16 -13.01 -14.83
CA MET A 1082 35.19 -13.72 -14.08
C MET A 1082 36.37 -14.06 -14.99
N ASP A 1083 37.61 -13.80 -14.55
CA ASP A 1083 38.80 -14.24 -15.31
C ASP A 1083 38.87 -15.77 -15.29
N GLN A 1084 38.95 -16.37 -16.47
CA GLN A 1084 39.06 -17.82 -16.63
C GLN A 1084 40.32 -18.38 -15.95
N ASN A 1085 41.41 -17.60 -15.92
CA ASN A 1085 42.65 -17.99 -15.24
C ASN A 1085 42.50 -17.93 -13.71
N GLU A 1086 41.72 -16.99 -13.19
CA GLU A 1086 41.41 -16.84 -11.76
C GLU A 1086 40.49 -17.96 -11.28
N PHE A 1087 39.43 -18.26 -12.05
CA PHE A 1087 38.56 -19.41 -11.79
C PHE A 1087 39.29 -20.75 -11.90
N GLN A 1088 40.15 -20.95 -12.90
CA GLN A 1088 40.98 -22.16 -13.01
C GLN A 1088 41.90 -22.34 -11.79
N ARG A 1089 42.50 -21.26 -11.26
CA ARG A 1089 43.30 -21.31 -10.03
C ARG A 1089 42.46 -21.66 -8.80
N ILE A 1090 41.28 -21.03 -8.65
CA ILE A 1090 40.35 -21.35 -7.56
C ILE A 1090 39.96 -22.83 -7.64
N PHE A 1091 39.56 -23.31 -8.81
CA PHE A 1091 39.23 -24.72 -9.04
C PHE A 1091 40.38 -25.65 -8.65
N GLN A 1092 41.61 -25.41 -9.13
CA GLN A 1092 42.79 -26.22 -8.77
C GLN A 1092 43.08 -26.23 -7.26
N ILE A 1093 42.82 -25.13 -6.54
CA ILE A 1093 42.99 -25.05 -5.07
C ILE A 1093 41.96 -25.91 -4.34
N PHE A 1094 40.69 -25.87 -4.76
CA PHE A 1094 39.60 -26.61 -4.10
C PHE A 1094 39.61 -28.11 -4.48
N THR A 1095 39.73 -28.45 -5.76
CA THR A 1095 39.70 -29.85 -6.24
C THR A 1095 41.03 -30.59 -6.04
N LYS A 1096 42.14 -29.87 -5.89
CA LYS A 1096 43.52 -30.39 -5.83
C LYS A 1096 43.94 -31.13 -7.11
N SER A 1097 43.30 -30.85 -8.26
CA SER A 1097 43.71 -31.40 -9.56
C SER A 1097 44.92 -30.64 -10.12
N GLU A 1098 45.95 -31.37 -10.59
CA GLU A 1098 47.07 -30.76 -11.33
C GLU A 1098 46.71 -30.42 -12.80
N GLU A 1099 45.59 -30.94 -13.31
CA GLU A 1099 45.09 -30.67 -14.65
C GLU A 1099 44.33 -29.32 -14.72
N PHE A 1100 44.23 -28.75 -15.94
CA PHE A 1100 43.48 -27.52 -16.21
C PHE A 1100 42.10 -27.86 -16.76
N LEU A 1101 41.06 -27.18 -16.26
CA LEU A 1101 39.72 -27.24 -16.86
C LEU A 1101 39.75 -26.74 -18.31
N ASP A 1102 39.31 -27.58 -19.24
CA ASP A 1102 38.99 -27.19 -20.61
C ASP A 1102 37.51 -26.75 -20.71
N GLY A 1103 37.18 -25.97 -21.74
CA GLY A 1103 35.84 -25.40 -21.94
C GLY A 1103 34.73 -26.46 -22.12
N ALA A 1104 35.10 -27.70 -22.43
CA ALA A 1104 34.19 -28.84 -22.61
C ALA A 1104 33.89 -29.61 -21.30
N ASP A 1105 34.64 -29.37 -20.22
CA ASP A 1105 34.51 -30.15 -18.99
C ASP A 1105 33.18 -29.92 -18.28
N MET A 1106 32.69 -30.98 -17.61
CA MET A 1106 31.36 -31.08 -17.05
C MET A 1106 31.37 -30.94 -15.53
N PHE A 1107 30.69 -29.91 -15.03
CA PHE A 1107 30.40 -29.78 -13.61
C PHE A 1107 29.33 -30.81 -13.21
N ASP A 1108 29.57 -31.50 -12.09
CA ASP A 1108 28.49 -32.14 -11.35
C ASP A 1108 27.90 -31.18 -10.33
N LEU A 1109 26.64 -31.40 -9.93
CA LEU A 1109 25.96 -30.50 -8.99
C LEU A 1109 26.61 -30.54 -7.59
N ASP A 1110 27.16 -31.70 -7.20
CA ASP A 1110 27.92 -31.84 -5.96
C ASP A 1110 29.28 -31.11 -6.04
N LEU A 1111 29.96 -31.11 -7.19
CA LEU A 1111 31.20 -30.36 -7.39
C LEU A 1111 30.94 -28.84 -7.41
N LEU A 1112 29.81 -28.41 -7.96
CA LEU A 1112 29.38 -27.02 -7.89
C LEU A 1112 29.02 -26.61 -6.45
N LYS A 1113 28.51 -27.55 -5.63
CA LYS A 1113 28.29 -27.33 -4.19
C LYS A 1113 29.62 -27.14 -3.45
N ASP A 1114 30.59 -28.02 -3.67
CA ASP A 1114 31.92 -27.96 -3.05
C ASP A 1114 32.76 -26.73 -3.49
N LEU A 1115 32.33 -26.01 -4.54
CA LEU A 1115 32.92 -24.74 -5.02
C LEU A 1115 32.16 -23.49 -4.58
N LEU A 1116 30.98 -23.66 -3.97
CA LEU A 1116 30.14 -22.59 -3.43
C LEU A 1116 30.09 -22.59 -1.89
N GLN A 1117 30.82 -23.52 -1.26
CA GLN A 1117 31.02 -23.65 0.20
C GLN A 1117 32.44 -23.25 0.62
#